data_AF-A0AAU5UC52-F1
#
_entry.id   AF-A0AAU5UC52-F1
#
_cell.length_a   1.000
_cell.length_b   1.000
_cell.length_c   1.000
_cell.angle_alpha   90.00
_cell.angle_beta   90.00
_cell.angle_gamma   90.00
#
_symmetry.space_group_name_H-M   'P 1'
#
loop_
_entity.id
_entity.type
_entity.pdbx_description
1 polymer ?
#
loop_
_entity_poly.entity_id
_entity_poly.type
_entity_poly.pdbx_seq_one_letter_code
_entity_poly.pdbx_strand_id
1 'polypeptide(L)'
;MAGTTGATPAGAAPWRPVEGGEVYGLTVEHRTDPLGTDAAHPRFGWRMRSAGRGRSQGAYEILVASSPGKLSGDRADVWSSGRVPSADSVAVRYQGKPLRAATRYHWTVNVWDSEGRWTGSGPVAWFETGLMSTDGVTGWDDAEWIGMKGKRPHSPGAPMLRTQARLKGRVRAARLYVSALGVYDAYVSGHRVTVPQDGGTTLELLPSGWTNYDVRANYLTYDVTHLVAREPVVTLAAVLGNGWYNGRISEGSTYWSENGNALALKAKLLIRYADGTTESVVTRPDGTWKATDTGPWRADDIYDGETYDAREELPGWTSSGYDDSAWSDTERVPYTTKYPDAQLLAYPAESARLMDRWDRRPQSITVYTGVTGEGRGRVVVDPDRTVTDPLRAASAPVVIGAGDTAVFDLGQNMVGVPRYSVRGPAGAQVAFRFGEMLNDDSAGADGPEGSVYRANLRSAKATSTYVLKGDRGGETHQDSLTFYGFRYASVTATETVTITRLTGKVATSAVHETGTVSTDDPDTNQLISNIRWGQRGNYLWVPTDCPQRDERLGWTGDTQVFATTGLYNADAAPFLAHFQDTVVDSATLYGMDKAQFTGVAPGGRYNWPGGGSGWADCGVVLPWTLWQMTGDPQVIERTWPAMTRYLDWIRQQTGDTYAGQGSLTGDWLAPQQTSAQLMSDVYYGYTAHLMARMARAIDRPTEAAAYEELFAAIKRAFIAKYLSTEDGTATVRSSLGEASPIEPGADPDQRTEDNTQSALLWVLKLGFYDTEAQRRSLVGHLADNIGNDAAYKAAHPDSSRVKYAENTLSVGFLGVNILAPVLSDEGRTDLAYQLLHQDAMPSWLYSVRNGATTVWERWNSYSRDDGFGPVSMNSFNHYAYGAVMEWMYAYMAGIARDPDHPGFKHFVLQPHLDPTGRITQVSAAYESPYGRIKSEWTLDEGGAALSYDVQVPANSEATLRLPAASADAVREARTPLAQVTGVRFLGHADGVASYRLPSGSYRLTSRLR
;
A
#
# COMPACT_ATOMS: atom_id res chain seq x y z
N MET A 1 -10.80 -16.61 37.89
CA MET A 1 -10.43 -18.02 37.65
C MET A 1 -11.24 -18.55 36.48
N ALA A 2 -10.54 -19.16 35.50
CA ALA A 2 -11.02 -19.85 34.30
C ALA A 2 -11.83 -19.00 33.29
N GLY A 3 -11.54 -18.91 32.00
CA GLY A 3 -10.49 -19.48 31.15
C GLY A 3 -10.72 -18.86 29.76
N THR A 4 -9.72 -18.14 29.24
CA THR A 4 -9.78 -17.40 27.98
C THR A 4 -9.56 -18.35 26.81
N THR A 5 -10.60 -18.60 26.01
CA THR A 5 -10.46 -19.23 24.69
C THR A 5 -9.96 -18.19 23.70
N GLY A 6 -8.64 -18.17 23.51
CA GLY A 6 -8.01 -17.46 22.39
C GLY A 6 -8.49 -18.07 21.07
N ALA A 7 -9.02 -17.22 20.20
CA ALA A 7 -9.23 -17.59 18.80
C ALA A 7 -7.85 -17.72 18.15
N THR A 8 -7.39 -18.96 18.00
CA THR A 8 -6.27 -19.33 17.13
C THR A 8 -6.51 -18.77 15.71
N PRO A 9 -5.48 -18.25 15.03
CA PRO A 9 -5.60 -17.95 13.61
C PRO A 9 -5.98 -19.25 12.89
N ALA A 10 -6.83 -19.15 11.87
CA ALA A 10 -7.16 -20.29 11.02
C ALA A 10 -5.85 -20.95 10.56
N GLY A 11 -5.55 -22.12 11.14
CA GLY A 11 -4.32 -22.82 10.88
C GLY A 11 -4.27 -23.19 9.40
N ALA A 12 -3.19 -22.77 8.73
CA ALA A 12 -2.80 -23.35 7.46
C ALA A 12 -2.80 -24.88 7.63
N ALA A 13 -3.37 -25.59 6.64
CA ALA A 13 -3.45 -27.05 6.65
C ALA A 13 -2.09 -27.68 7.00
N PRO A 14 -2.04 -28.75 7.82
CA PRO A 14 -0.79 -29.36 8.24
C PRO A 14 0.04 -29.82 7.05
N TRP A 15 1.29 -29.38 7.05
CA TRP A 15 2.35 -29.72 6.11
C TRP A 15 2.50 -31.24 5.97
N ARG A 16 2.40 -31.74 4.74
CA ARG A 16 2.81 -33.11 4.38
C ARG A 16 4.02 -33.03 3.44
N PRO A 17 5.19 -33.59 3.83
CA PRO A 17 6.35 -33.62 2.94
C PRO A 17 6.09 -34.59 1.79
N VAL A 18 6.34 -34.12 0.56
CA VAL A 18 6.42 -34.95 -0.64
C VAL A 18 7.91 -35.14 -0.95
N GLU A 19 8.35 -36.39 -1.14
CA GLU A 19 9.76 -36.72 -1.38
C GLU A 19 10.28 -36.22 -2.74
N GLY A 20 9.38 -36.03 -3.72
CA GLY A 20 9.64 -35.28 -4.96
C GLY A 20 9.31 -33.80 -4.77
N GLY A 21 10.16 -32.90 -5.27
CA GLY A 21 9.91 -31.46 -5.18
C GLY A 21 8.56 -31.07 -5.80
N GLU A 22 7.79 -30.24 -5.11
CA GLU A 22 6.50 -29.74 -5.58
C GLU A 22 6.69 -28.38 -6.24
N VAL A 23 6.16 -28.21 -7.45
CA VAL A 23 6.06 -26.91 -8.13
C VAL A 23 4.68 -26.34 -7.86
N TYR A 24 4.62 -25.12 -7.33
CA TYR A 24 3.38 -24.51 -6.85
C TYR A 24 3.41 -22.99 -7.00
N GLY A 25 2.33 -22.30 -6.60
CA GLY A 25 2.29 -20.84 -6.58
C GLY A 25 2.53 -20.23 -7.96
N LEU A 26 1.89 -20.81 -8.99
CA LEU A 26 1.98 -20.34 -10.36
C LEU A 26 1.33 -18.97 -10.49
N THR A 27 2.06 -18.01 -11.06
CA THR A 27 1.58 -16.64 -11.27
C THR A 27 1.76 -16.20 -12.71
N VAL A 28 0.88 -15.30 -13.14
CA VAL A 28 1.02 -14.52 -14.37
C VAL A 28 0.89 -13.05 -14.00
N GLU A 29 1.83 -12.21 -14.42
CA GLU A 29 1.90 -10.79 -14.01
C GLU A 29 1.85 -10.63 -12.48
N HIS A 30 2.58 -11.50 -11.76
CA HIS A 30 2.62 -11.60 -10.29
C HIS A 30 1.29 -11.95 -9.61
N ARG A 31 0.23 -12.24 -10.36
CA ARG A 31 -1.09 -12.61 -9.82
C ARG A 31 -1.41 -14.09 -10.05
N THR A 32 -2.19 -14.67 -9.14
CA THR A 32 -2.72 -16.03 -9.31
C THR A 32 -3.94 -15.98 -10.23
N ASP A 33 -3.93 -16.81 -11.28
CA ASP A 33 -5.06 -16.98 -12.21
C ASP A 33 -5.73 -15.67 -12.69
N PRO A 34 -4.98 -14.68 -13.22
CA PRO A 34 -5.53 -13.36 -13.49
C PRO A 34 -6.58 -13.36 -14.62
N LEU A 35 -7.66 -12.63 -14.38
CA LEU A 35 -8.72 -12.36 -15.36
C LEU A 35 -8.60 -10.92 -15.89
N GLY A 36 -8.54 -10.77 -17.21
CA GLY A 36 -8.46 -9.47 -17.88
C GLY A 36 -7.05 -8.90 -17.93
N THR A 37 -6.04 -9.70 -18.30
CA THR A 37 -4.67 -9.20 -18.52
C THR A 37 -4.47 -8.71 -19.96
N ASP A 38 -3.92 -7.51 -20.14
CA ASP A 38 -3.63 -6.93 -21.46
C ASP A 38 -2.16 -7.02 -21.87
N ALA A 39 -1.31 -7.64 -21.04
CA ALA A 39 0.09 -7.85 -21.38
C ALA A 39 0.21 -8.72 -22.64
N ALA A 40 0.82 -8.17 -23.71
CA ALA A 40 1.10 -8.93 -24.94
C ALA A 40 2.15 -10.04 -24.72
N HIS A 41 3.06 -9.81 -23.78
CA HIS A 41 4.09 -10.75 -23.35
C HIS A 41 4.03 -10.95 -21.83
N PRO A 42 3.01 -11.66 -21.33
CA PRO A 42 2.85 -11.82 -19.89
C PRO A 42 4.04 -12.54 -19.27
N ARG A 43 4.30 -12.24 -18.00
CA ARG A 43 5.38 -12.77 -17.18
C ARG A 43 4.89 -13.93 -16.33
N PHE A 44 5.54 -15.08 -16.41
CA PHE A 44 5.23 -16.28 -15.64
C PHE A 44 6.15 -16.39 -14.41
N GLY A 45 5.59 -16.81 -13.28
CA GLY A 45 6.33 -17.13 -12.07
C GLY A 45 5.88 -18.46 -11.47
N TRP A 46 6.79 -19.15 -10.78
CA TRP A 46 6.47 -20.36 -10.02
C TRP A 46 7.44 -20.55 -8.86
N ARG A 47 6.95 -21.24 -7.83
CA ARG A 47 7.70 -21.58 -6.61
C ARG A 47 8.00 -23.07 -6.57
N MET A 48 9.02 -23.42 -5.81
CA MET A 48 9.42 -24.80 -5.58
C MET A 48 9.45 -25.11 -4.08
N ARG A 49 8.99 -26.29 -3.69
CA ARG A 49 9.11 -26.80 -2.32
C ARG A 49 9.78 -28.17 -2.34
N SER A 50 10.63 -28.45 -1.37
CA SER A 50 11.18 -29.79 -1.15
C SER A 50 11.40 -30.06 0.32
N ALA A 51 11.30 -31.33 0.71
CA ALA A 51 11.77 -31.82 2.02
C ALA A 51 13.30 -31.99 2.05
N GLY A 52 13.96 -32.12 0.89
CA GLY A 52 15.41 -32.23 0.78
C GLY A 52 16.09 -30.86 0.77
N ARG A 53 17.34 -30.81 1.25
CA ARG A 53 18.19 -29.62 1.19
C ARG A 53 18.85 -29.45 -0.17
N GLY A 54 19.22 -28.22 -0.51
CA GLY A 54 20.00 -27.90 -1.71
C GLY A 54 19.28 -28.18 -3.02
N ARG A 55 17.95 -28.18 -3.02
CA ARG A 55 17.18 -28.29 -4.24
C ARG A 55 17.18 -26.96 -4.98
N SER A 56 17.63 -27.01 -6.22
CA SER A 56 17.65 -25.90 -7.17
C SER A 56 17.14 -26.36 -8.54
N GLN A 57 16.59 -25.41 -9.30
CA GLN A 57 16.19 -25.63 -10.68
C GLN A 57 17.42 -25.54 -11.59
N GLY A 58 17.51 -26.46 -12.56
CA GLY A 58 18.48 -26.39 -13.66
C GLY A 58 17.84 -26.11 -15.02
N ALA A 59 16.56 -26.48 -15.19
CA ALA A 59 15.81 -26.21 -16.41
C ALA A 59 14.30 -26.16 -16.16
N TYR A 60 13.57 -25.52 -17.06
CA TYR A 60 12.11 -25.50 -17.09
C TYR A 60 11.55 -25.72 -18.51
N GLU A 61 10.27 -26.05 -18.61
CA GLU A 61 9.48 -26.00 -19.84
C GLU A 61 8.09 -25.45 -19.52
N ILE A 62 7.74 -24.30 -20.07
CA ILE A 62 6.41 -23.71 -19.96
C ILE A 62 5.57 -24.23 -21.13
N LEU A 63 4.38 -24.72 -20.82
CA LEU A 63 3.38 -25.13 -21.80
C LEU A 63 2.16 -24.22 -21.66
N VAL A 64 1.75 -23.58 -22.76
CA VAL A 64 0.52 -22.79 -22.84
C VAL A 64 -0.35 -23.35 -23.95
N ALA A 65 -1.63 -23.53 -23.65
CA ALA A 65 -2.60 -24.10 -24.57
C ALA A 65 -3.99 -23.47 -24.44
N SER A 66 -4.82 -23.65 -25.48
CA SER A 66 -6.22 -23.21 -25.50
C SER A 66 -7.15 -24.02 -24.60
N SER A 67 -6.70 -25.17 -24.08
CA SER A 67 -7.46 -26.03 -23.18
C SER A 67 -6.53 -26.91 -22.33
N PRO A 68 -6.94 -27.35 -21.13
CA PRO A 68 -6.10 -28.19 -20.26
C PRO A 68 -5.61 -29.48 -20.92
N GLY A 69 -6.46 -30.14 -21.72
CA GLY A 69 -6.15 -31.43 -22.35
C GLY A 69 -5.03 -31.39 -23.41
N LYS A 70 -4.59 -30.18 -23.80
CA LYS A 70 -3.50 -29.95 -24.76
C LYS A 70 -2.16 -29.59 -24.10
N LEU A 71 -2.08 -29.58 -22.77
CA LEU A 71 -0.85 -29.25 -22.03
C LEU A 71 0.15 -30.42 -22.04
N SER A 72 0.68 -30.76 -23.21
CA SER A 72 1.83 -31.63 -23.41
C SER A 72 2.75 -31.04 -24.49
N GLY A 73 4.05 -31.36 -24.44
CA GLY A 73 5.06 -30.73 -25.30
C GLY A 73 4.78 -30.84 -26.80
N ASP A 74 4.10 -31.90 -27.23
CA ASP A 74 3.69 -32.17 -28.63
C ASP A 74 2.33 -31.58 -29.02
N ARG A 75 1.50 -31.15 -28.05
CA ARG A 75 0.11 -30.71 -28.28
C ARG A 75 -0.18 -29.27 -27.86
N ALA A 76 0.73 -28.62 -27.12
CA ALA A 76 0.57 -27.24 -26.67
C ALA A 76 0.44 -26.32 -27.89
N ASP A 77 -0.78 -25.84 -28.14
CA ASP A 77 -1.14 -25.19 -29.41
C ASP A 77 -0.87 -23.67 -29.42
N VAL A 78 -0.49 -23.10 -28.28
CA VAL A 78 -0.22 -21.67 -28.10
C VAL A 78 1.27 -21.41 -27.91
N TRP A 79 1.90 -22.12 -26.95
CA TRP A 79 3.33 -22.03 -26.71
C TRP A 79 3.87 -23.31 -26.03
N SER A 80 5.03 -23.77 -26.47
CA SER A 80 5.95 -24.55 -25.66
C SER A 80 7.29 -23.84 -25.69
N SER A 81 7.89 -23.58 -24.54
CA SER A 81 9.26 -23.04 -24.49
C SER A 81 10.31 -24.07 -24.90
N GLY A 82 9.94 -25.36 -24.99
CA GLY A 82 10.88 -26.47 -24.88
C GLY A 82 11.59 -26.47 -23.52
N ARG A 83 12.52 -27.41 -23.34
CA ARG A 83 13.37 -27.45 -22.15
C ARG A 83 14.43 -26.35 -22.22
N VAL A 84 14.25 -25.29 -21.44
CA VAL A 84 15.18 -24.16 -21.33
C VAL A 84 16.13 -24.40 -20.16
N PRO A 85 17.46 -24.50 -20.39
CA PRO A 85 18.45 -24.60 -19.32
C PRO A 85 18.61 -23.25 -18.61
N SER A 86 17.78 -23.01 -17.60
CA SER A 86 17.83 -21.81 -16.75
C SER A 86 17.32 -22.11 -15.33
N ALA A 87 17.89 -21.43 -14.35
CA ALA A 87 17.47 -21.44 -12.95
C ALA A 87 16.37 -20.39 -12.65
N ASP A 88 15.94 -19.62 -13.64
CA ASP A 88 14.93 -18.57 -13.49
C ASP A 88 13.55 -19.18 -13.26
N SER A 89 12.82 -18.64 -12.29
CA SER A 89 11.44 -19.04 -11.97
C SER A 89 10.55 -17.84 -11.65
N VAL A 90 11.03 -16.63 -11.93
CA VAL A 90 10.40 -15.36 -11.60
C VAL A 90 10.39 -14.49 -12.85
N ALA A 91 9.24 -13.89 -13.14
CA ALA A 91 9.04 -12.97 -14.27
C ALA A 91 9.49 -13.50 -15.66
N VAL A 92 9.39 -14.82 -15.89
CA VAL A 92 9.79 -15.45 -17.16
C VAL A 92 8.84 -15.01 -18.28
N ARG A 93 9.38 -14.31 -19.28
CA ARG A 93 8.59 -13.66 -20.33
C ARG A 93 7.99 -14.66 -21.33
N TYR A 94 6.73 -14.44 -21.69
CA TYR A 94 6.07 -15.16 -22.77
C TYR A 94 6.73 -14.91 -24.14
N GLN A 95 7.02 -16.01 -24.87
CA GLN A 95 7.60 -15.98 -26.21
C GLN A 95 6.80 -16.79 -27.23
N GLY A 96 5.54 -17.11 -26.92
CA GLY A 96 4.68 -17.89 -27.80
C GLY A 96 4.01 -17.09 -28.91
N LYS A 97 3.00 -17.69 -29.53
CA LYS A 97 2.17 -17.04 -30.56
C LYS A 97 1.49 -15.78 -29.99
N PRO A 98 1.22 -14.75 -30.81
CA PRO A 98 0.45 -13.59 -30.37
C PRO A 98 -0.85 -14.02 -29.67
N LEU A 99 -1.08 -13.47 -28.47
CA LEU A 99 -2.27 -13.74 -27.69
C LEU A 99 -3.47 -13.01 -28.32
N ARG A 100 -4.67 -13.59 -28.15
CA ARG A 100 -5.92 -13.02 -28.64
C ARG A 100 -6.67 -12.38 -27.48
N ALA A 101 -7.37 -11.28 -27.75
CA ALA A 101 -8.28 -10.67 -26.79
C ALA A 101 -9.35 -11.65 -26.31
N ALA A 102 -9.84 -11.42 -25.10
CA ALA A 102 -10.94 -12.14 -24.46
C ALA A 102 -10.79 -13.67 -24.56
N THR A 103 -9.59 -14.18 -24.30
CA THR A 103 -9.26 -15.59 -24.49
C THR A 103 -8.63 -16.14 -23.22
N ARG A 104 -9.21 -17.23 -22.70
CA ARG A 104 -8.60 -18.00 -21.61
C ARG A 104 -7.53 -18.92 -22.17
N TYR A 105 -6.35 -18.84 -21.57
CA TYR A 105 -5.21 -19.70 -21.82
C TYR A 105 -4.97 -20.53 -20.57
N HIS A 106 -4.70 -21.81 -20.77
CA HIS A 106 -4.28 -22.72 -19.71
C HIS A 106 -2.78 -22.93 -19.81
N TRP A 107 -2.12 -23.10 -18.67
CA TRP A 107 -0.69 -23.33 -18.65
C TRP A 107 -0.24 -24.21 -17.50
N THR A 108 0.95 -24.78 -17.66
CA THR A 108 1.69 -25.46 -16.61
C THR A 108 3.19 -25.29 -16.90
N VAL A 109 4.03 -25.64 -15.94
CA VAL A 109 5.48 -25.65 -16.07
C VAL A 109 6.04 -26.98 -15.60
N ASN A 110 6.90 -27.59 -16.42
CA ASN A 110 7.72 -28.74 -16.04
C ASN A 110 9.07 -28.23 -15.54
N VAL A 111 9.58 -28.81 -14.46
CA VAL A 111 10.84 -28.38 -13.84
C VAL A 111 11.80 -29.55 -13.71
N TRP A 112 13.07 -29.30 -14.02
CA TRP A 112 14.18 -30.23 -13.77
C TRP A 112 15.18 -29.60 -12.81
N ASP A 113 15.76 -30.43 -11.95
CA ASP A 113 16.84 -30.00 -11.06
C ASP A 113 18.15 -29.71 -11.81
N SER A 114 19.13 -29.18 -11.10
CA SER A 114 20.48 -28.85 -11.62
C SER A 114 21.27 -30.07 -12.10
N GLU A 115 20.88 -31.29 -11.72
CA GLU A 115 21.46 -32.55 -12.21
C GLU A 115 20.68 -33.12 -13.39
N GLY A 116 19.68 -32.38 -13.87
CA GLY A 116 18.88 -32.70 -15.04
C GLY A 116 17.77 -33.73 -14.79
N ARG A 117 17.53 -34.12 -13.54
CA ARG A 117 16.41 -35.01 -13.17
C ARG A 117 15.11 -34.23 -13.12
N TRP A 118 14.02 -34.89 -13.50
CA TRP A 118 12.70 -34.28 -13.45
C TRP A 118 12.23 -34.12 -12.00
N THR A 119 11.87 -32.89 -11.63
CA THR A 119 11.40 -32.54 -10.28
C THR A 119 9.89 -32.71 -10.18
N GLY A 120 9.15 -32.30 -11.21
CA GLY A 120 7.70 -32.34 -11.25
C GLY A 120 7.11 -31.36 -12.25
N SER A 121 5.79 -31.37 -12.36
CA SER A 121 5.00 -30.38 -13.10
C SER A 121 4.19 -29.55 -12.12
N GLY A 122 4.02 -28.26 -12.41
CA GLY A 122 3.08 -27.41 -11.68
C GLY A 122 1.63 -27.83 -11.92
N PRO A 123 0.69 -27.45 -11.03
CA PRO A 123 -0.73 -27.60 -11.30
C PRO A 123 -1.11 -26.89 -12.61
N VAL A 124 -2.22 -27.31 -13.23
CA VAL A 124 -2.78 -26.56 -14.36
C VAL A 124 -3.34 -25.24 -13.84
N ALA A 125 -2.75 -24.14 -14.26
CA ALA A 125 -3.19 -22.78 -13.99
C ALA A 125 -3.80 -22.17 -15.26
N TRP A 126 -4.32 -20.95 -15.15
CA TRP A 126 -4.84 -20.22 -16.31
C TRP A 126 -4.57 -18.73 -16.21
N PHE A 127 -4.68 -18.03 -17.32
CA PHE A 127 -4.87 -16.59 -17.33
C PHE A 127 -5.84 -16.27 -18.45
N GLU A 128 -6.58 -15.18 -18.34
CA GLU A 128 -7.52 -14.77 -19.37
C GLU A 128 -7.22 -13.34 -19.79
N THR A 129 -7.02 -13.14 -21.08
CA THR A 129 -6.71 -11.82 -21.63
C THR A 129 -7.92 -10.89 -21.58
N GLY A 130 -7.63 -9.60 -21.41
CA GLY A 130 -8.61 -8.52 -21.54
C GLY A 130 -8.94 -8.25 -23.00
N LEU A 131 -9.24 -6.99 -23.33
CA LEU A 131 -9.52 -6.54 -24.68
C LEU A 131 -8.26 -6.32 -25.53
N MET A 132 -7.07 -6.32 -24.91
CA MET A 132 -5.75 -6.23 -25.57
C MET A 132 -5.62 -5.04 -26.54
N SER A 133 -6.31 -3.95 -26.24
CA SER A 133 -6.20 -2.68 -26.96
C SER A 133 -6.22 -1.53 -25.98
N THR A 134 -5.50 -0.48 -26.31
CA THR A 134 -5.39 0.75 -25.50
C THR A 134 -6.22 1.90 -26.08
N ASP A 135 -6.72 1.79 -27.31
CA ASP A 135 -7.41 2.87 -28.04
C ASP A 135 -8.85 3.15 -27.56
N GLY A 136 -9.39 2.30 -26.68
CA GLY A 136 -10.76 2.38 -26.22
C GLY A 136 -11.83 2.12 -27.29
N VAL A 137 -11.46 1.58 -28.45
CA VAL A 137 -12.35 1.30 -29.59
C VAL A 137 -12.21 -0.16 -30.03
N THR A 138 -11.00 -0.59 -30.35
CA THR A 138 -10.72 -1.97 -30.76
C THR A 138 -11.06 -2.93 -29.61
N GLY A 139 -11.85 -3.96 -29.92
CA GLY A 139 -12.31 -4.95 -28.94
C GLY A 139 -13.51 -4.51 -28.10
N TRP A 140 -14.01 -3.28 -28.22
CA TRP A 140 -15.19 -2.79 -27.49
C TRP A 140 -16.53 -3.01 -28.21
N ASP A 141 -16.53 -3.59 -29.42
CA ASP A 141 -17.72 -3.86 -30.25
C ASP A 141 -18.65 -2.63 -30.36
N ASP A 142 -18.08 -1.49 -30.74
CA ASP A 142 -18.73 -0.17 -30.80
C ASP A 142 -19.41 0.28 -29.48
N ALA A 143 -18.96 -0.20 -28.32
CA ALA A 143 -19.34 0.41 -27.06
C ALA A 143 -18.85 1.86 -27.01
N GLU A 144 -19.72 2.78 -26.62
CA GLU A 144 -19.44 4.19 -26.45
C GLU A 144 -19.50 4.58 -24.98
N TRP A 145 -18.86 5.71 -24.66
CA TRP A 145 -19.06 6.38 -23.38
C TRP A 145 -20.46 7.00 -23.37
N ILE A 146 -21.34 6.53 -22.48
CA ILE A 146 -22.72 7.04 -22.38
C ILE A 146 -22.99 7.62 -20.99
N GLY A 147 -23.74 8.71 -20.95
CA GLY A 147 -24.23 9.35 -19.73
C GLY A 147 -25.75 9.56 -19.80
N MET A 148 -26.37 9.96 -18.70
CA MET A 148 -27.79 10.30 -18.68
C MET A 148 -28.04 11.59 -19.46
N LYS A 149 -28.92 11.54 -20.46
CA LYS A 149 -29.26 12.71 -21.27
C LYS A 149 -29.93 13.78 -20.41
N GLY A 150 -29.42 15.00 -20.47
CA GLY A 150 -29.98 16.13 -19.72
C GLY A 150 -29.69 16.13 -18.22
N LYS A 151 -28.80 15.24 -17.73
CA LYS A 151 -28.29 15.32 -16.36
C LYS A 151 -27.60 16.66 -16.16
N ARG A 152 -28.13 17.46 -15.24
CA ARG A 152 -27.52 18.75 -14.90
C ARG A 152 -26.34 18.52 -13.95
N PRO A 153 -25.21 19.21 -14.16
CA PRO A 153 -24.11 19.25 -13.19
C PRO A 153 -24.61 19.55 -11.78
N HIS A 154 -24.07 18.84 -10.79
CA HIS A 154 -24.38 18.99 -9.36
C HIS A 154 -25.87 18.83 -8.97
N SER A 155 -26.74 18.42 -9.91
CA SER A 155 -28.12 18.12 -9.55
C SER A 155 -28.18 16.86 -8.68
N PRO A 156 -29.05 16.80 -7.66
CA PRO A 156 -29.15 15.64 -6.77
C PRO A 156 -29.41 14.34 -7.53
N GLY A 157 -28.92 13.22 -7.00
CA GLY A 157 -29.13 11.90 -7.59
C GLY A 157 -27.95 11.40 -8.43
N ALA A 158 -27.36 10.27 -8.03
CA ALA A 158 -26.41 9.54 -8.86
C ALA A 158 -27.13 8.97 -10.10
N PRO A 159 -26.59 9.14 -11.33
CA PRO A 159 -27.17 8.53 -12.52
C PRO A 159 -27.22 6.99 -12.41
N MET A 160 -28.39 6.43 -12.63
CA MET A 160 -28.65 4.99 -12.71
C MET A 160 -28.97 4.65 -14.16
N LEU A 161 -28.19 3.76 -14.76
CA LEU A 161 -28.30 3.37 -16.16
C LEU A 161 -28.69 1.89 -16.25
N ARG A 162 -29.53 1.53 -17.22
CA ARG A 162 -29.91 0.13 -17.46
C ARG A 162 -30.19 -0.17 -18.92
N THR A 163 -30.05 -1.44 -19.28
CA THR A 163 -30.52 -2.01 -20.55
C THR A 163 -30.90 -3.48 -20.37
N GLN A 164 -31.68 -4.02 -21.31
CA GLN A 164 -32.06 -5.43 -21.37
C GLN A 164 -31.82 -6.00 -22.75
N ALA A 165 -31.37 -7.25 -22.80
CA ALA A 165 -31.20 -7.98 -24.05
C ALA A 165 -31.68 -9.43 -23.91
N ARG A 166 -32.42 -9.91 -24.91
CA ARG A 166 -32.87 -11.31 -24.95
C ARG A 166 -31.73 -12.23 -25.36
N LEU A 167 -31.53 -13.31 -24.60
CA LEU A 167 -30.48 -14.29 -24.88
C LEU A 167 -30.92 -15.24 -26.02
N LYS A 168 -30.00 -15.54 -26.93
CA LYS A 168 -30.25 -16.33 -28.15
C LYS A 168 -30.17 -17.84 -27.95
N GLY A 169 -29.62 -18.28 -26.82
CA GLY A 169 -29.44 -19.70 -26.53
C GLY A 169 -28.82 -19.95 -25.17
N ARG A 170 -28.36 -21.18 -24.95
CA ARG A 170 -27.71 -21.58 -23.70
C ARG A 170 -26.32 -20.94 -23.59
N VAL A 171 -26.12 -20.11 -22.58
CA VAL A 171 -24.82 -19.46 -22.33
C VAL A 171 -23.81 -20.45 -21.78
N ARG A 172 -22.61 -20.45 -22.37
CA ARG A 172 -21.44 -21.20 -21.92
C ARG A 172 -20.53 -20.36 -21.03
N ALA A 173 -20.32 -19.10 -21.40
CA ALA A 173 -19.49 -18.16 -20.66
C ALA A 173 -19.95 -16.72 -20.91
N ALA A 174 -19.84 -15.85 -19.91
CA ALA A 174 -20.07 -14.43 -20.03
C ALA A 174 -18.97 -13.63 -19.32
N ARG A 175 -18.50 -12.55 -19.96
CA ARG A 175 -17.53 -11.61 -19.40
C ARG A 175 -18.08 -10.20 -19.48
N LEU A 176 -18.01 -9.47 -18.38
CA LEU A 176 -18.36 -8.06 -18.35
C LEU A 176 -17.07 -7.23 -18.25
N TYR A 177 -16.85 -6.36 -19.21
CA TYR A 177 -15.78 -5.35 -19.24
C TYR A 177 -16.42 -4.00 -18.92
N VAL A 178 -15.95 -3.30 -17.88
CA VAL A 178 -16.57 -2.02 -17.43
C VAL A 178 -15.51 -1.00 -17.08
N SER A 179 -15.76 0.24 -17.51
CA SER A 179 -15.06 1.43 -17.08
C SER A 179 -16.06 2.56 -16.82
N ALA A 180 -15.65 3.54 -16.00
CA ALA A 180 -16.43 4.73 -15.73
C ALA A 180 -15.55 5.99 -15.75
N LEU A 181 -16.15 7.10 -16.21
CA LEU A 181 -15.67 8.44 -15.88
C LEU A 181 -16.41 8.87 -14.62
N GLY A 182 -15.73 8.72 -13.48
CA GLY A 182 -16.33 8.66 -12.16
C GLY A 182 -16.02 7.31 -11.51
N VAL A 183 -16.97 6.79 -10.76
CA VAL A 183 -16.93 5.42 -10.21
C VAL A 183 -18.26 4.72 -10.47
N TYR A 184 -18.32 3.39 -10.30
CA TYR A 184 -19.55 2.65 -10.56
C TYR A 184 -19.88 1.54 -9.57
N ASP A 185 -21.17 1.28 -9.43
CA ASP A 185 -21.70 0.00 -8.93
C ASP A 185 -22.39 -0.73 -10.07
N ALA A 186 -21.83 -1.86 -10.52
CA ALA A 186 -22.38 -2.64 -11.64
C ALA A 186 -23.29 -3.78 -11.16
N TYR A 187 -24.33 -4.07 -11.94
CA TYR A 187 -25.31 -5.12 -11.69
C TYR A 187 -25.57 -5.93 -12.97
N VAL A 188 -25.74 -7.23 -12.80
CA VAL A 188 -26.17 -8.16 -13.86
C VAL A 188 -27.35 -8.97 -13.36
N SER A 189 -28.49 -8.85 -14.05
CA SER A 189 -29.73 -9.59 -13.79
C SER A 189 -30.15 -9.59 -12.31
N GLY A 190 -30.20 -8.40 -11.69
CA GLY A 190 -30.62 -8.23 -10.30
C GLY A 190 -29.49 -8.34 -9.26
N HIS A 191 -28.30 -8.81 -9.64
CA HIS A 191 -27.20 -9.05 -8.71
C HIS A 191 -26.06 -8.05 -8.89
N ARG A 192 -25.59 -7.44 -7.79
CA ARG A 192 -24.39 -6.60 -7.80
C ARG A 192 -23.17 -7.47 -8.13
N VAL A 193 -22.30 -6.98 -9.01
CA VAL A 193 -21.11 -7.71 -9.44
C VAL A 193 -20.12 -7.81 -8.28
N THR A 194 -19.56 -9.01 -8.09
CA THR A 194 -18.57 -9.32 -7.03
C THR A 194 -17.34 -9.99 -7.64
N VAL A 195 -16.20 -9.92 -6.95
CA VAL A 195 -14.94 -10.57 -7.32
C VAL A 195 -14.56 -11.70 -6.36
N PRO A 196 -13.86 -12.75 -6.80
CA PRO A 196 -13.40 -13.81 -5.91
C PRO A 196 -12.44 -13.30 -4.82
N GLN A 197 -12.67 -13.71 -3.57
CA GLN A 197 -11.80 -13.39 -2.44
C GLN A 197 -11.92 -14.49 -1.38
N ASP A 198 -10.79 -15.00 -0.87
CA ASP A 198 -10.71 -15.95 0.25
C ASP A 198 -11.67 -17.18 0.13
N GLY A 199 -11.86 -17.69 -1.09
CA GLY A 199 -12.76 -18.84 -1.37
C GLY A 199 -14.25 -18.48 -1.51
N GLY A 200 -14.62 -17.21 -1.32
CA GLY A 200 -15.95 -16.64 -1.59
C GLY A 200 -15.87 -15.52 -2.62
N THR A 201 -16.77 -14.54 -2.50
CA THR A 201 -16.72 -13.31 -3.29
C THR A 201 -16.90 -12.07 -2.40
N THR A 202 -16.41 -10.93 -2.88
CA THR A 202 -16.55 -9.63 -2.20
C THR A 202 -16.88 -8.51 -3.19
N LEU A 203 -17.30 -7.38 -2.64
CA LEU A 203 -17.50 -6.14 -3.38
C LEU A 203 -16.20 -5.35 -3.49
N GLU A 204 -16.06 -4.66 -4.61
CA GLU A 204 -15.05 -3.63 -4.80
C GLU A 204 -15.62 -2.27 -4.37
N LEU A 205 -14.74 -1.40 -3.88
CA LEU A 205 -15.09 -0.04 -3.48
C LEU A 205 -14.50 0.95 -4.51
N LEU A 206 -15.35 1.83 -5.04
CA LEU A 206 -14.98 2.89 -5.98
C LEU A 206 -14.24 2.43 -7.27
N PRO A 207 -14.68 1.35 -7.96
CA PRO A 207 -14.10 1.01 -9.25
C PRO A 207 -14.42 2.09 -10.30
N SER A 208 -13.55 2.39 -11.26
CA SER A 208 -12.30 1.72 -11.60
C SER A 208 -11.03 2.35 -11.00
N GLY A 209 -11.17 3.07 -9.88
CA GLY A 209 -10.07 3.73 -9.20
C GLY A 209 -9.67 5.08 -9.79
N TRP A 210 -8.49 5.54 -9.39
CA TRP A 210 -7.97 6.86 -9.71
C TRP A 210 -6.71 6.78 -10.56
N THR A 211 -6.72 7.48 -11.69
CA THR A 211 -5.60 7.68 -12.62
C THR A 211 -5.59 9.13 -13.10
N ASN A 212 -4.59 9.50 -13.91
CA ASN A 212 -4.68 10.72 -14.70
C ASN A 212 -5.64 10.49 -15.89
N TYR A 213 -6.93 10.80 -15.75
CA TYR A 213 -7.98 10.50 -16.75
C TYR A 213 -7.77 11.16 -18.12
N ASP A 214 -6.90 12.14 -18.27
CA ASP A 214 -6.50 12.76 -19.54
C ASP A 214 -5.42 11.97 -20.30
N VAL A 215 -4.78 10.98 -19.64
CA VAL A 215 -3.80 10.07 -20.24
C VAL A 215 -4.26 8.62 -20.18
N ARG A 216 -4.94 8.22 -19.11
CA ARG A 216 -5.30 6.83 -18.85
C ARG A 216 -6.61 6.72 -18.07
N ALA A 217 -7.52 5.88 -18.56
CA ALA A 217 -8.62 5.32 -17.80
C ALA A 217 -8.44 3.79 -17.70
N ASN A 218 -8.90 3.21 -16.60
CA ASN A 218 -8.84 1.76 -16.39
C ASN A 218 -10.19 1.11 -16.68
N TYR A 219 -10.20 -0.14 -17.14
CA TYR A 219 -11.37 -1.02 -17.10
C TYR A 219 -11.09 -2.27 -16.28
N LEU A 220 -12.15 -2.85 -15.72
CA LEU A 220 -12.12 -4.14 -15.02
C LEU A 220 -12.87 -5.21 -15.80
N THR A 221 -12.51 -6.48 -15.57
CA THR A 221 -13.10 -7.65 -16.20
C THR A 221 -13.70 -8.58 -15.16
N TYR A 222 -14.96 -8.97 -15.34
CA TYR A 222 -15.70 -9.83 -14.42
C TYR A 222 -16.20 -11.11 -15.10
N ASP A 223 -16.11 -12.24 -14.40
CA ASP A 223 -16.82 -13.46 -14.78
C ASP A 223 -18.25 -13.43 -14.23
N VAL A 224 -19.20 -13.09 -15.09
CA VAL A 224 -20.63 -13.01 -14.76
C VAL A 224 -21.42 -14.20 -15.31
N THR A 225 -20.73 -15.28 -15.71
CA THR A 225 -21.38 -16.45 -16.33
C THR A 225 -22.52 -16.98 -15.47
N HIS A 226 -22.31 -17.07 -14.15
CA HIS A 226 -23.30 -17.59 -13.21
C HIS A 226 -24.55 -16.72 -13.06
N LEU A 227 -24.46 -15.41 -13.37
CA LEU A 227 -25.58 -14.46 -13.31
C LEU A 227 -26.41 -14.43 -14.60
N VAL A 228 -25.86 -14.97 -15.69
CA VAL A 228 -26.49 -14.92 -17.03
C VAL A 228 -26.96 -16.30 -17.49
N ALA A 229 -26.31 -17.39 -17.04
CA ALA A 229 -26.50 -18.73 -17.61
C ALA A 229 -27.91 -19.31 -17.50
N ARG A 230 -28.75 -18.79 -16.60
CA ARG A 230 -30.12 -19.27 -16.36
C ARG A 230 -31.19 -18.26 -16.78
N GLU A 231 -30.77 -17.11 -17.30
CA GLU A 231 -31.68 -16.05 -17.68
C GLU A 231 -32.18 -16.24 -19.11
N PRO A 232 -33.45 -15.90 -19.41
CA PRO A 232 -33.92 -15.74 -20.78
C PRO A 232 -33.62 -14.33 -21.33
N VAL A 233 -33.46 -13.36 -20.43
CA VAL A 233 -33.19 -11.94 -20.71
C VAL A 233 -32.14 -11.48 -19.72
N VAL A 234 -31.00 -10.99 -20.22
CA VAL A 234 -29.99 -10.39 -19.38
C VAL A 234 -30.32 -8.91 -19.16
N THR A 235 -30.16 -8.45 -17.92
CA THR A 235 -30.22 -7.01 -17.59
C THR A 235 -28.84 -6.54 -17.20
N LEU A 236 -28.34 -5.48 -17.82
CA LEU A 236 -27.17 -4.75 -17.34
C LEU A 236 -27.64 -3.47 -16.70
N ALA A 237 -27.08 -3.14 -15.54
CA ALA A 237 -27.37 -1.91 -14.84
C ALA A 237 -26.14 -1.38 -14.12
N ALA A 238 -26.06 -0.06 -13.94
CA ALA A 238 -25.00 0.58 -13.17
C ALA A 238 -25.49 1.84 -12.47
N VAL A 239 -24.92 2.14 -11.31
CA VAL A 239 -24.99 3.46 -10.67
C VAL A 239 -23.65 4.15 -10.93
N LEU A 240 -23.66 5.43 -11.33
CA LEU A 240 -22.45 6.24 -11.52
C LEU A 240 -22.29 7.23 -10.37
N GLY A 241 -21.17 7.14 -9.64
CA GLY A 241 -20.76 8.14 -8.65
C GLY A 241 -19.71 9.11 -9.19
N ASN A 242 -19.53 10.23 -8.49
CA ASN A 242 -18.60 11.30 -8.86
C ASN A 242 -17.13 10.83 -8.81
N GLY A 243 -16.77 10.06 -7.78
CA GLY A 243 -15.41 9.58 -7.57
C GLY A 243 -14.35 10.69 -7.65
N TRP A 244 -13.16 10.36 -8.15
CA TRP A 244 -12.09 11.35 -8.37
C TRP A 244 -12.27 12.18 -9.65
N TYR A 245 -13.07 11.71 -10.61
CA TYR A 245 -13.27 12.40 -11.90
C TYR A 245 -14.13 13.66 -11.79
N ASN A 246 -15.06 13.69 -10.84
CA ASN A 246 -15.96 14.83 -10.61
C ASN A 246 -16.00 15.31 -9.15
N GLY A 247 -15.24 14.68 -8.25
CA GLY A 247 -15.10 15.07 -6.85
C GLY A 247 -14.10 16.22 -6.64
N ARG A 248 -14.25 16.92 -5.52
CA ARG A 248 -13.36 18.03 -5.10
C ARG A 248 -12.05 17.52 -4.50
N ILE A 249 -11.23 16.84 -5.28
CA ILE A 249 -9.97 16.22 -4.82
C ILE A 249 -8.89 17.27 -4.52
N SER A 250 -8.74 17.63 -3.25
CA SER A 250 -8.01 18.81 -2.75
C SER A 250 -8.57 20.13 -3.31
N GLU A 251 -8.23 21.25 -2.67
CA GLU A 251 -8.36 22.58 -3.30
C GLU A 251 -7.61 22.53 -4.66
N GLY A 252 -8.17 23.03 -5.76
CA GLY A 252 -7.52 23.01 -7.08
C GLY A 252 -7.47 21.66 -7.81
N SER A 253 -8.39 20.73 -7.53
CA SER A 253 -8.52 19.43 -8.22
C SER A 253 -8.42 19.53 -9.75
N THR A 254 -7.61 18.65 -10.35
CA THR A 254 -7.31 18.58 -11.80
C THR A 254 -8.54 18.36 -12.67
N TYR A 255 -9.44 17.48 -12.24
CA TYR A 255 -10.60 17.10 -13.03
C TYR A 255 -11.88 17.80 -12.56
N TRP A 256 -11.90 18.36 -11.37
CA TRP A 256 -13.11 19.06 -10.90
C TRP A 256 -13.43 20.29 -11.76
N SER A 257 -14.73 20.56 -11.92
CA SER A 257 -15.25 21.76 -12.57
C SER A 257 -16.47 22.27 -11.82
N GLU A 258 -16.60 23.58 -11.65
CA GLU A 258 -17.84 24.23 -11.15
C GLU A 258 -19.06 23.94 -12.04
N ASN A 259 -18.81 23.68 -13.32
CA ASN A 259 -19.84 23.28 -14.28
C ASN A 259 -20.02 21.75 -14.32
N GLY A 260 -19.34 21.00 -13.45
CA GLY A 260 -19.29 19.53 -13.41
C GLY A 260 -18.73 18.87 -14.67
N ASN A 261 -18.18 17.67 -14.50
CA ASN A 261 -17.91 16.76 -15.61
C ASN A 261 -19.09 15.80 -15.81
N ALA A 262 -19.40 15.50 -17.07
CA ALA A 262 -20.36 14.46 -17.41
C ALA A 262 -19.81 13.09 -16.97
N LEU A 263 -20.51 12.44 -16.04
CA LEU A 263 -20.26 11.06 -15.68
C LEU A 263 -20.63 10.16 -16.86
N ALA A 264 -19.83 9.11 -17.08
CA ALA A 264 -20.04 8.20 -18.19
C ALA A 264 -19.75 6.75 -17.81
N LEU A 265 -20.54 5.85 -18.39
CA LEU A 265 -20.31 4.41 -18.37
C LEU A 265 -19.80 3.98 -19.75
N LYS A 266 -18.81 3.08 -19.78
CA LYS A 266 -18.51 2.28 -20.97
C LYS A 266 -18.45 0.81 -20.57
N ALA A 267 -19.32 0.00 -21.15
CA ALA A 267 -19.43 -1.40 -20.79
C ALA A 267 -19.65 -2.30 -22.02
N LYS A 268 -19.10 -3.50 -21.94
CA LYS A 268 -19.30 -4.60 -22.89
C LYS A 268 -19.52 -5.90 -22.12
N LEU A 269 -20.68 -6.51 -22.28
CA LEU A 269 -20.95 -7.89 -21.86
C LEU A 269 -20.77 -8.81 -23.06
N LEU A 270 -19.71 -9.61 -23.09
CA LEU A 270 -19.43 -10.61 -24.10
C LEU A 270 -19.96 -11.99 -23.68
N ILE A 271 -20.95 -12.50 -24.42
CA ILE A 271 -21.61 -13.77 -24.20
C ILE A 271 -21.11 -14.77 -25.24
N ARG A 272 -20.76 -15.97 -24.80
CA ARG A 272 -20.43 -17.12 -25.66
C ARG A 272 -21.47 -18.21 -25.42
N TYR A 273 -22.14 -18.64 -26.47
CA TYR A 273 -23.17 -19.66 -26.42
C TYR A 273 -22.59 -21.08 -26.56
N ALA A 274 -23.38 -22.08 -26.17
CA ALA A 274 -22.99 -23.49 -26.23
C ALA A 274 -22.81 -23.99 -27.68
N ASP A 275 -23.45 -23.35 -28.66
CA ASP A 275 -23.32 -23.65 -30.09
C ASP A 275 -22.05 -23.05 -30.74
N GLY A 276 -21.27 -22.28 -29.97
CA GLY A 276 -20.04 -21.63 -30.41
C GLY A 276 -20.22 -20.21 -30.92
N THR A 277 -21.45 -19.70 -31.05
CA THR A 277 -21.70 -18.30 -31.43
C THR A 277 -21.44 -17.34 -30.27
N THR A 278 -21.27 -16.05 -30.59
CA THR A 278 -21.04 -14.99 -29.61
C THR A 278 -21.97 -13.81 -29.83
N GLU A 279 -22.25 -13.09 -28.75
CA GLU A 279 -23.05 -11.86 -28.75
C GLU A 279 -22.47 -10.88 -27.73
N SER A 280 -22.59 -9.58 -28.03
CA SER A 280 -22.20 -8.52 -27.11
C SER A 280 -23.38 -7.60 -26.83
N VAL A 281 -23.57 -7.27 -25.55
CA VAL A 281 -24.44 -6.17 -25.10
C VAL A 281 -23.52 -5.03 -24.67
N VAL A 282 -23.65 -3.87 -25.31
CA VAL A 282 -22.71 -2.76 -25.18
C VAL A 282 -23.42 -1.46 -24.85
N THR A 283 -22.70 -0.50 -24.27
CA THR A 283 -23.18 0.87 -24.05
C THR A 283 -23.28 1.62 -25.38
N ARG A 284 -24.49 2.04 -25.80
CA ARG A 284 -24.71 2.86 -27.00
C ARG A 284 -25.86 3.84 -26.79
N PRO A 285 -25.78 5.06 -27.35
CA PRO A 285 -26.85 6.07 -27.26
C PRO A 285 -27.92 5.87 -28.35
N ASP A 286 -28.40 4.64 -28.54
CA ASP A 286 -29.36 4.25 -29.59
C ASP A 286 -30.81 4.10 -29.07
N GLY A 287 -31.05 4.50 -27.83
CA GLY A 287 -32.35 4.43 -27.15
C GLY A 287 -32.60 3.10 -26.40
N THR A 288 -31.70 2.12 -26.51
CA THR A 288 -31.78 0.84 -25.77
C THR A 288 -31.34 0.94 -24.31
N TRP A 289 -30.47 1.91 -24.02
CA TRP A 289 -30.10 2.27 -22.65
C TRP A 289 -31.00 3.38 -22.14
N LYS A 290 -31.51 3.18 -20.93
CA LYS A 290 -32.31 4.15 -20.19
C LYS A 290 -31.57 4.60 -18.94
N ALA A 291 -31.83 5.82 -18.50
CA ALA A 291 -31.20 6.41 -17.33
C ALA A 291 -32.15 7.27 -16.49
N THR A 292 -31.95 7.28 -15.18
CA THR A 292 -32.61 8.19 -14.24
C THR A 292 -31.63 8.66 -13.16
N ASP A 293 -31.89 9.81 -12.56
CA ASP A 293 -31.23 10.29 -11.34
C ASP A 293 -32.23 10.45 -10.18
N THR A 294 -33.41 9.85 -10.29
CA THR A 294 -34.44 9.85 -9.24
C THR A 294 -34.22 8.81 -8.16
N GLY A 295 -33.10 8.08 -8.19
CA GLY A 295 -32.81 7.01 -7.24
C GLY A 295 -32.36 7.48 -5.86
N PRO A 296 -32.00 6.52 -4.99
CA PRO A 296 -31.79 6.79 -3.57
C PRO A 296 -30.46 7.47 -3.25
N TRP A 297 -29.40 7.34 -4.06
CA TRP A 297 -28.14 8.05 -3.86
C TRP A 297 -28.30 9.53 -4.20
N ARG A 298 -28.65 10.37 -3.22
CA ARG A 298 -28.97 11.79 -3.45
C ARG A 298 -27.73 12.68 -3.55
N ALA A 299 -26.64 12.29 -2.90
CA ALA A 299 -25.34 12.94 -3.01
C ALA A 299 -24.21 11.95 -2.70
N ASP A 300 -23.07 12.11 -3.35
CA ASP A 300 -21.84 11.35 -3.09
C ASP A 300 -20.60 12.21 -3.37
N ASP A 301 -19.62 12.15 -2.48
CA ASP A 301 -18.30 12.75 -2.64
C ASP A 301 -17.29 12.00 -1.75
N ILE A 302 -16.04 11.90 -2.21
CA ILE A 302 -15.00 11.16 -1.50
C ILE A 302 -14.69 11.78 -0.13
N TYR A 303 -14.81 13.09 0.03
CA TYR A 303 -14.53 13.78 1.30
C TYR A 303 -15.77 14.03 2.13
N ASP A 304 -16.88 14.43 1.49
CA ASP A 304 -18.08 14.81 2.22
C ASP A 304 -18.92 13.61 2.67
N GLY A 305 -18.85 12.49 1.94
CA GLY A 305 -19.59 11.28 2.23
C GLY A 305 -20.77 11.05 1.29
N GLU A 306 -21.74 10.25 1.75
CA GLU A 306 -22.89 9.80 0.96
C GLU A 306 -24.21 10.21 1.63
N THR A 307 -25.19 10.67 0.85
CA THR A 307 -26.57 10.84 1.29
C THR A 307 -27.46 9.88 0.52
N TYR A 308 -28.11 8.97 1.25
CA TYR A 308 -29.00 7.95 0.71
C TYR A 308 -30.43 8.16 1.24
N ASP A 309 -31.40 8.31 0.35
CA ASP A 309 -32.82 8.41 0.69
C ASP A 309 -33.56 7.13 0.29
N ALA A 310 -33.85 6.27 1.25
CA ALA A 310 -34.45 4.97 0.99
C ALA A 310 -35.89 5.05 0.48
N ARG A 311 -36.54 6.22 0.58
CA ARG A 311 -37.89 6.46 0.03
C ARG A 311 -37.87 6.55 -1.50
N GLU A 312 -36.71 6.84 -2.07
CA GLU A 312 -36.45 6.97 -3.52
C GLU A 312 -35.87 5.67 -4.12
N GLU A 313 -35.84 4.57 -3.35
CA GLU A 313 -35.49 3.26 -3.89
C GLU A 313 -36.46 2.86 -5.03
N LEU A 314 -35.91 2.20 -6.05
CA LEU A 314 -36.68 1.72 -7.22
C LEU A 314 -36.66 0.19 -7.25
N PRO A 315 -37.52 -0.52 -6.48
CA PRO A 315 -37.46 -1.97 -6.37
C PRO A 315 -37.47 -2.68 -7.73
N GLY A 316 -36.51 -3.59 -7.94
CA GLY A 316 -36.42 -4.40 -9.15
C GLY A 316 -35.78 -3.73 -10.37
N TRP A 317 -35.33 -2.48 -10.28
CA TRP A 317 -34.76 -1.75 -11.43
C TRP A 317 -33.57 -2.46 -12.13
N THR A 318 -32.79 -3.22 -11.37
CA THR A 318 -31.65 -4.00 -11.86
C THR A 318 -32.03 -5.35 -12.47
N SER A 319 -33.31 -5.74 -12.41
CA SER A 319 -33.83 -7.04 -12.87
C SER A 319 -34.56 -6.93 -14.20
N SER A 320 -34.80 -8.08 -14.84
CA SER A 320 -35.59 -8.17 -16.08
C SER A 320 -37.05 -7.79 -15.83
N GLY A 321 -37.71 -7.18 -16.81
CA GLY A 321 -39.15 -6.83 -16.73
C GLY A 321 -39.52 -5.56 -15.96
N TYR A 322 -38.56 -4.83 -15.40
CA TYR A 322 -38.84 -3.49 -14.83
C TYR A 322 -39.20 -2.47 -15.93
N ASP A 323 -40.25 -1.69 -15.69
CA ASP A 323 -40.74 -0.63 -16.57
C ASP A 323 -39.93 0.67 -16.40
N ASP A 324 -39.08 0.94 -17.39
CA ASP A 324 -38.26 2.15 -17.49
C ASP A 324 -38.76 3.11 -18.57
N SER A 325 -40.03 3.01 -18.99
CA SER A 325 -40.61 3.90 -20.01
C SER A 325 -40.60 5.38 -19.61
N ALA A 326 -40.59 5.67 -18.30
CA ALA A 326 -40.49 7.01 -17.75
C ALA A 326 -39.04 7.51 -17.60
N TRP A 327 -38.04 6.65 -17.83
CA TRP A 327 -36.63 7.03 -17.72
C TRP A 327 -36.18 7.79 -18.96
N SER A 328 -35.16 8.63 -18.78
CA SER A 328 -34.55 9.36 -19.90
C SER A 328 -33.72 8.44 -20.77
N ASP A 329 -33.50 8.83 -22.02
CA ASP A 329 -32.48 8.18 -22.85
C ASP A 329 -31.06 8.50 -22.33
N THR A 330 -30.08 7.74 -22.79
CA THR A 330 -28.66 8.09 -22.63
C THR A 330 -28.13 8.88 -23.83
N GLU A 331 -27.06 9.65 -23.62
CA GLU A 331 -26.35 10.36 -24.69
C GLU A 331 -24.85 10.04 -24.69
N ARG A 332 -24.20 10.25 -25.83
CA ARG A 332 -22.75 10.08 -25.97
C ARG A 332 -22.02 11.13 -25.15
N VAL A 333 -21.09 10.70 -24.31
CA VAL A 333 -20.14 11.60 -23.62
C VAL A 333 -18.87 11.71 -24.47
N PRO A 334 -18.47 12.90 -24.94
CA PRO A 334 -17.38 13.08 -25.91
C PRO A 334 -15.98 13.01 -25.27
N TYR A 335 -15.71 12.01 -24.45
CA TYR A 335 -14.44 11.83 -23.74
C TYR A 335 -13.24 11.71 -24.68
N THR A 336 -13.35 10.88 -25.73
CA THR A 336 -12.27 10.71 -26.72
C THR A 336 -12.09 11.93 -27.62
N THR A 337 -13.04 12.87 -27.62
CA THR A 337 -12.85 14.18 -28.26
C THR A 337 -12.13 15.15 -27.32
N LYS A 338 -12.41 15.08 -26.01
CA LYS A 338 -11.74 15.89 -24.98
C LYS A 338 -10.28 15.44 -24.76
N TYR A 339 -10.04 14.13 -24.75
CA TYR A 339 -8.73 13.51 -24.53
C TYR A 339 -8.46 12.45 -25.61
N PRO A 340 -8.03 12.86 -26.82
CA PRO A 340 -7.86 11.96 -27.96
C PRO A 340 -6.72 10.95 -27.79
N ASP A 341 -5.72 11.29 -26.98
CA ASP A 341 -4.55 10.44 -26.72
C ASP A 341 -4.70 9.57 -25.46
N ALA A 342 -5.82 9.71 -24.73
CA ALA A 342 -6.06 8.94 -23.52
C ALA A 342 -6.26 7.46 -23.83
N GLN A 343 -5.57 6.61 -23.07
CA GLN A 343 -5.62 5.17 -23.20
C GLN A 343 -6.68 4.55 -22.29
N LEU A 344 -7.33 3.48 -22.73
CA LEU A 344 -8.22 2.66 -21.91
C LEU A 344 -7.59 1.28 -21.70
N LEU A 345 -7.14 1.01 -20.48
CA LEU A 345 -6.29 -0.15 -20.15
C LEU A 345 -6.96 -1.08 -19.13
N ALA A 346 -6.65 -2.38 -19.16
CA ALA A 346 -7.02 -3.25 -18.05
C ALA A 346 -6.30 -2.84 -16.76
N TYR A 347 -7.02 -2.82 -15.63
CA TYR A 347 -6.38 -2.62 -14.34
C TYR A 347 -5.42 -3.78 -14.01
N PRO A 348 -4.12 -3.52 -13.76
CA PRO A 348 -3.11 -4.58 -13.68
C PRO A 348 -2.95 -5.20 -12.29
N ALA A 349 -3.57 -4.64 -11.26
CA ALA A 349 -3.35 -5.00 -9.86
C ALA A 349 -4.62 -5.52 -9.16
N GLU A 350 -4.53 -5.72 -7.85
CA GLU A 350 -5.69 -6.00 -7.01
C GLU A 350 -6.49 -4.73 -6.74
N SER A 351 -7.79 -4.77 -7.04
CA SER A 351 -8.73 -3.68 -6.80
C SER A 351 -8.89 -3.38 -5.31
N ALA A 352 -9.44 -2.20 -4.98
CA ALA A 352 -9.84 -1.94 -3.59
C ALA A 352 -11.07 -2.77 -3.24
N ARG A 353 -10.94 -3.72 -2.31
CA ARG A 353 -11.99 -4.68 -1.94
C ARG A 353 -12.42 -4.50 -0.49
N LEU A 354 -13.69 -4.78 -0.21
CA LEU A 354 -14.17 -4.92 1.17
C LEU A 354 -13.71 -6.25 1.75
N MET A 355 -13.11 -6.22 2.94
CA MET A 355 -12.39 -7.36 3.52
C MET A 355 -12.97 -7.76 4.87
N ASP A 356 -13.94 -8.68 4.84
CA ASP A 356 -14.71 -9.13 6.01
C ASP A 356 -13.84 -9.55 7.21
N ARG A 357 -12.68 -10.16 6.97
CA ARG A 357 -11.75 -10.59 8.03
C ARG A 357 -11.17 -9.44 8.87
N TRP A 358 -11.21 -8.21 8.34
CA TRP A 358 -10.69 -7.03 9.01
C TRP A 358 -11.77 -6.09 9.53
N ASP A 359 -13.03 -6.33 9.18
CA ASP A 359 -14.17 -5.53 9.65
C ASP A 359 -14.17 -5.29 11.16
N ARG A 360 -14.64 -4.11 11.55
CA ARG A 360 -14.70 -3.69 12.95
C ARG A 360 -16.12 -3.61 13.44
N ARG A 361 -16.32 -4.08 14.68
CA ARG A 361 -17.57 -3.89 15.42
C ARG A 361 -17.29 -3.00 16.64
N PRO A 362 -18.31 -2.26 17.12
CA PRO A 362 -18.14 -1.40 18.28
C PRO A 362 -17.59 -2.15 19.48
N GLN A 363 -16.54 -1.58 20.10
CA GLN A 363 -15.99 -1.97 21.40
C GLN A 363 -16.68 -1.23 22.55
N SER A 364 -17.22 -0.03 22.27
CA SER A 364 -18.07 0.70 23.20
C SER A 364 -19.05 1.60 22.46
N ILE A 365 -20.12 1.99 23.15
CA ILE A 365 -21.16 2.89 22.68
C ILE A 365 -21.50 3.84 23.82
N THR A 366 -21.24 5.13 23.64
CA THR A 366 -21.59 6.17 24.62
C THR A 366 -22.77 6.97 24.11
N VAL A 367 -23.86 7.04 24.87
CA VAL A 367 -25.03 7.87 24.53
C VAL A 367 -25.04 9.09 25.45
N TYR A 368 -25.22 10.28 24.89
CA TYR A 368 -25.33 11.52 25.65
C TYR A 368 -26.48 12.40 25.16
N THR A 369 -27.09 13.16 26.08
CA THR A 369 -28.33 13.95 25.84
C THR A 369 -28.09 15.45 25.83
N GLY A 370 -26.84 15.88 25.98
CA GLY A 370 -26.45 17.29 26.07
C GLY A 370 -24.98 17.46 26.43
N VAL A 371 -24.60 18.71 26.71
CA VAL A 371 -23.24 19.11 27.07
C VAL A 371 -23.32 20.04 28.28
N THR A 372 -22.43 19.87 29.27
CA THR A 372 -22.31 20.79 30.40
C THR A 372 -21.37 21.95 30.07
N GLY A 373 -21.78 23.19 30.31
CA GLY A 373 -20.97 24.39 30.01
C GLY A 373 -21.06 24.83 28.54
N GLU A 374 -20.38 25.93 28.19
CA GLU A 374 -20.31 26.43 26.81
C GLU A 374 -19.05 25.93 26.10
N GLY A 375 -19.16 25.58 24.81
CA GLY A 375 -18.01 25.19 23.98
C GLY A 375 -17.38 23.85 24.40
N ARG A 376 -16.17 23.88 24.96
CA ARG A 376 -15.36 22.73 25.43
C ARG A 376 -15.86 22.16 26.77
N GLY A 377 -17.18 22.01 26.87
CA GLY A 377 -17.83 21.37 27.98
C GLY A 377 -17.56 19.87 28.07
N ARG A 378 -18.39 19.14 28.82
CA ARG A 378 -18.36 17.68 28.88
C ARG A 378 -19.69 17.10 28.44
N VAL A 379 -19.68 15.98 27.73
CA VAL A 379 -20.93 15.31 27.35
C VAL A 379 -21.70 14.81 28.58
N VAL A 380 -23.02 14.99 28.59
CA VAL A 380 -23.92 14.48 29.64
C VAL A 380 -24.31 13.05 29.28
N VAL A 381 -23.51 12.08 29.75
CA VAL A 381 -23.69 10.66 29.46
C VAL A 381 -24.99 10.12 30.08
N ASP A 382 -25.75 9.39 29.29
CA ASP A 382 -26.86 8.56 29.74
C ASP A 382 -26.31 7.16 30.09
N PRO A 383 -26.24 6.79 31.38
CA PRO A 383 -25.66 5.52 31.80
C PRO A 383 -26.52 4.30 31.42
N ASP A 384 -27.83 4.47 31.24
CA ASP A 384 -28.75 3.36 30.96
C ASP A 384 -28.69 2.92 29.49
N ARG A 385 -28.28 3.85 28.60
CA ARG A 385 -28.12 3.59 27.15
C ARG A 385 -26.67 3.42 26.71
N THR A 386 -25.71 3.66 27.59
CA THR A 386 -24.28 3.49 27.33
C THR A 386 -23.84 2.04 27.54
N VAL A 387 -23.02 1.51 26.62
CA VAL A 387 -22.50 0.14 26.65
C VAL A 387 -20.97 0.16 26.55
N THR A 388 -20.29 -0.18 27.65
CA THR A 388 -18.82 -0.17 27.72
C THR A 388 -18.18 -1.56 27.59
N ASP A 389 -18.96 -2.63 27.70
CA ASP A 389 -18.48 -4.00 27.49
C ASP A 389 -18.38 -4.32 25.99
N PRO A 390 -17.20 -4.68 25.45
CA PRO A 390 -17.01 -4.91 24.02
C PRO A 390 -17.85 -6.03 23.41
N LEU A 391 -18.08 -7.11 24.17
CA LEU A 391 -18.89 -8.24 23.67
C LEU A 391 -20.34 -7.83 23.48
N ARG A 392 -20.87 -7.02 24.41
CA ARG A 392 -22.22 -6.43 24.29
C ARG A 392 -22.26 -5.33 23.23
N ALA A 393 -21.31 -4.40 23.23
CA ALA A 393 -21.27 -3.27 22.29
C ALA A 393 -21.28 -3.72 20.83
N ALA A 394 -20.65 -4.85 20.51
CA ALA A 394 -20.60 -5.41 19.17
C ALA A 394 -21.97 -5.79 18.57
N SER A 395 -23.03 -5.85 19.37
CA SER A 395 -24.38 -6.24 18.93
C SER A 395 -25.53 -5.51 19.63
N ALA A 396 -25.24 -4.58 20.54
CA ALA A 396 -26.27 -3.90 21.32
C ALA A 396 -27.14 -2.99 20.44
N PRO A 397 -28.48 -3.09 20.52
CA PRO A 397 -29.35 -2.08 19.93
C PRO A 397 -29.30 -0.80 20.77
N VAL A 398 -29.29 0.35 20.10
CA VAL A 398 -29.17 1.68 20.72
C VAL A 398 -30.32 2.55 20.23
N VAL A 399 -31.13 3.06 21.16
CA VAL A 399 -32.19 4.02 20.87
C VAL A 399 -31.63 5.44 20.94
N ILE A 400 -31.76 6.17 19.84
CA ILE A 400 -31.29 7.55 19.69
C ILE A 400 -32.53 8.42 19.47
N GLY A 401 -32.84 9.29 20.44
CA GLY A 401 -33.90 10.27 20.33
C GLY A 401 -33.46 11.52 19.58
N ALA A 402 -34.42 12.38 19.22
CA ALA A 402 -34.12 13.69 18.66
C ALA A 402 -33.34 14.53 19.69
N GLY A 403 -32.16 15.02 19.31
CA GLY A 403 -31.25 15.77 20.19
C GLY A 403 -30.22 14.92 20.94
N ASP A 404 -30.37 13.59 20.96
CA ASP A 404 -29.35 12.68 21.51
C ASP A 404 -28.20 12.48 20.52
N THR A 405 -27.04 12.09 21.05
CA THR A 405 -25.92 11.59 20.24
C THR A 405 -25.40 10.27 20.80
N ALA A 406 -25.13 9.31 19.91
CA ALA A 406 -24.42 8.09 20.25
C ALA A 406 -23.03 8.08 19.60
N VAL A 407 -21.97 7.82 20.36
CA VAL A 407 -20.60 7.67 19.86
C VAL A 407 -20.22 6.20 19.93
N PHE A 408 -19.92 5.61 18.78
CA PHE A 408 -19.45 4.24 18.65
C PHE A 408 -17.93 4.23 18.49
N ASP A 409 -17.20 3.54 19.38
CA ASP A 409 -15.77 3.26 19.23
C ASP A 409 -15.56 1.91 18.56
N LEU A 410 -14.96 1.87 17.38
CA LEU A 410 -14.64 0.61 16.67
C LEU A 410 -13.35 -0.07 17.16
N GLY A 411 -12.62 0.55 18.08
CA GLY A 411 -11.38 0.05 18.69
C GLY A 411 -10.15 0.12 17.80
N GLN A 412 -10.30 0.54 16.55
CA GLN A 412 -9.24 0.60 15.55
C GLN A 412 -9.52 1.75 14.58
N ASN A 413 -8.53 2.61 14.34
CA ASN A 413 -8.56 3.55 13.23
C ASN A 413 -8.46 2.77 11.90
N MET A 414 -9.56 2.67 11.17
CA MET A 414 -9.73 1.86 9.98
C MET A 414 -10.11 2.72 8.77
N VAL A 415 -10.07 2.14 7.57
CA VAL A 415 -10.50 2.82 6.34
C VAL A 415 -11.50 1.97 5.59
N GLY A 416 -12.57 2.60 5.13
CA GLY A 416 -13.62 1.97 4.35
C GLY A 416 -14.96 2.67 4.55
N VAL A 417 -16.03 1.90 4.75
CA VAL A 417 -17.41 2.41 4.79
C VAL A 417 -18.21 1.84 5.96
N PRO A 418 -19.23 2.55 6.46
CA PRO A 418 -20.14 2.01 7.46
C PRO A 418 -21.11 1.01 6.81
N ARG A 419 -21.46 -0.05 7.55
CA ARG A 419 -22.67 -0.85 7.32
C ARG A 419 -23.51 -0.82 8.58
N TYR A 420 -24.75 -0.40 8.47
CA TYR A 420 -25.65 -0.29 9.62
C TYR A 420 -27.04 -0.82 9.34
N SER A 421 -27.70 -1.25 10.40
CA SER A 421 -29.10 -1.65 10.40
C SER A 421 -29.89 -0.76 11.35
N VAL A 422 -30.97 -0.15 10.87
CA VAL A 422 -31.74 0.88 11.59
C VAL A 422 -33.23 0.61 11.54
N ARG A 423 -33.96 0.99 12.60
CA ARG A 423 -35.43 1.01 12.65
C ARG A 423 -35.91 2.39 13.07
N GLY A 424 -36.96 2.89 12.43
CA GLY A 424 -37.55 4.20 12.74
C GLY A 424 -38.68 4.55 11.79
N PRO A 425 -39.34 5.71 11.97
CA PRO A 425 -40.40 6.15 11.07
C PRO A 425 -39.84 6.55 9.69
N ALA A 426 -40.67 6.44 8.66
CA ALA A 426 -40.34 6.92 7.33
C ALA A 426 -40.03 8.44 7.37
N GLY A 427 -38.98 8.87 6.67
CA GLY A 427 -38.51 10.25 6.65
C GLY A 427 -37.60 10.63 7.82
N ALA A 428 -37.42 9.76 8.83
CA ALA A 428 -36.36 9.97 9.83
C ALA A 428 -35.00 10.00 9.13
N GLN A 429 -34.18 11.01 9.43
CA GLN A 429 -32.84 11.13 8.93
C GLN A 429 -31.86 10.74 10.03
N VAL A 430 -30.90 9.88 9.70
CA VAL A 430 -29.78 9.49 10.57
C VAL A 430 -28.48 9.92 9.93
N ALA A 431 -27.63 10.61 10.69
CA ALA A 431 -26.32 11.06 10.24
C ALA A 431 -25.22 10.39 11.07
N PHE A 432 -24.26 9.76 10.39
CA PHE A 432 -23.06 9.16 10.94
C PHE A 432 -21.86 10.05 10.59
N ARG A 433 -21.27 10.68 11.60
CA ARG A 433 -20.13 11.60 11.50
C ARG A 433 -18.88 10.90 12.01
N PHE A 434 -17.90 10.74 11.13
CA PHE A 434 -16.69 9.98 11.42
C PHE A 434 -15.56 10.85 11.96
N GLY A 435 -14.65 10.25 12.73
CA GLY A 435 -13.41 10.87 13.22
C GLY A 435 -12.40 9.84 13.74
N GLU A 436 -11.14 10.26 13.85
CA GLU A 436 -10.03 9.38 14.25
C GLU A 436 -9.84 9.32 15.78
N MET A 437 -10.20 10.40 16.48
CA MET A 437 -9.99 10.61 17.92
C MET A 437 -11.29 11.09 18.59
N LEU A 438 -11.31 11.04 19.92
CA LEU A 438 -12.31 11.73 20.74
C LEU A 438 -11.71 13.01 21.30
N ASN A 439 -12.53 14.04 21.47
CA ASN A 439 -12.18 15.22 22.23
C ASN A 439 -11.96 14.88 23.70
N ASP A 440 -10.95 15.50 24.29
CA ASP A 440 -10.70 15.58 25.73
C ASP A 440 -10.67 17.06 26.16
N ASP A 441 -10.20 17.37 27.36
CA ASP A 441 -10.08 18.73 27.88
C ASP A 441 -8.77 19.44 27.47
N SER A 442 -7.98 18.83 26.59
CA SER A 442 -6.64 19.30 26.21
C SER A 442 -6.64 20.44 25.17
N ALA A 443 -5.45 20.96 24.87
CA ALA A 443 -5.27 21.93 23.80
C ALA A 443 -5.61 21.31 22.42
N GLY A 444 -6.09 22.14 21.49
CA GLY A 444 -6.45 21.70 20.13
C GLY A 444 -7.78 20.92 19.98
N ALA A 445 -8.42 20.44 21.05
CA ALA A 445 -9.77 19.87 21.00
C ALA A 445 -10.81 20.83 20.36
N ASP A 446 -11.75 20.31 19.57
CA ASP A 446 -12.71 21.10 18.79
C ASP A 446 -14.17 21.01 19.29
N GLY A 447 -14.39 20.23 20.34
CA GLY A 447 -15.68 20.00 20.92
C GLY A 447 -15.62 19.54 22.38
N PRO A 448 -16.76 19.14 22.96
CA PRO A 448 -16.84 18.69 24.35
C PRO A 448 -16.07 17.39 24.61
N GLU A 449 -15.52 17.22 25.81
CA GLU A 449 -14.86 15.97 26.26
C GLU A 449 -15.81 14.78 26.05
N GLY A 450 -15.32 13.74 25.36
CA GLY A 450 -16.06 12.52 25.02
C GLY A 450 -16.81 12.56 23.67
N SER A 451 -16.86 13.72 23.01
CA SER A 451 -17.38 13.84 21.64
C SER A 451 -16.33 13.46 20.59
N VAL A 452 -16.72 13.27 19.33
CA VAL A 452 -15.76 12.92 18.26
C VAL A 452 -14.98 14.16 17.80
N TYR A 453 -13.64 14.08 17.81
CA TYR A 453 -12.74 15.12 17.32
C TYR A 453 -12.68 15.11 15.79
N ARG A 454 -12.87 16.28 15.15
CA ARG A 454 -13.03 16.39 13.69
C ARG A 454 -12.26 17.53 13.03
N ALA A 455 -11.58 18.38 13.79
CA ALA A 455 -10.90 19.54 13.23
C ALA A 455 -9.77 19.17 12.26
N ASN A 456 -9.10 18.04 12.49
CA ASN A 456 -8.06 17.56 11.58
C ASN A 456 -8.58 17.06 10.21
N LEU A 457 -9.89 16.90 10.06
CA LEU A 457 -10.52 16.58 8.76
C LEU A 457 -10.53 17.79 7.82
N ARG A 458 -10.23 19.00 8.34
CA ARG A 458 -10.24 20.28 7.62
C ARG A 458 -11.59 20.50 6.93
N SER A 459 -11.65 20.58 5.60
CA SER A 459 -12.91 20.78 4.88
C SER A 459 -13.70 19.49 4.62
N ALA A 460 -13.17 18.31 4.91
CA ALA A 460 -13.88 17.05 4.65
C ALA A 460 -15.02 16.86 5.66
N LYS A 461 -16.28 16.79 5.18
CA LYS A 461 -17.42 16.55 6.09
C LYS A 461 -17.47 15.12 6.61
N ALA A 462 -16.93 14.12 5.90
CA ALA A 462 -16.90 12.71 6.32
C ALA A 462 -18.19 12.26 7.03
N THR A 463 -19.32 12.34 6.33
CA THR A 463 -20.66 12.07 6.89
C THR A 463 -21.48 11.17 5.98
N SER A 464 -21.92 10.03 6.51
CA SER A 464 -22.97 9.20 5.89
C SER A 464 -24.34 9.64 6.40
N THR A 465 -25.28 9.90 5.50
CA THR A 465 -26.64 10.33 5.82
C THR A 465 -27.65 9.37 5.22
N TYR A 466 -28.57 8.84 6.04
CA TYR A 466 -29.61 7.91 5.62
C TYR A 466 -30.99 8.43 5.96
N VAL A 467 -31.91 8.47 4.99
CA VAL A 467 -33.33 8.79 5.21
C VAL A 467 -34.15 7.51 5.11
N LEU A 468 -34.85 7.17 6.18
CA LEU A 468 -35.57 5.91 6.31
C LEU A 468 -36.83 5.86 5.43
N LYS A 469 -37.14 4.68 4.91
CA LYS A 469 -38.45 4.40 4.25
C LYS A 469 -39.53 3.89 5.22
N GLY A 470 -39.16 3.59 6.46
CA GLY A 470 -40.08 3.19 7.53
C GLY A 470 -40.43 1.71 7.53
N ASP A 471 -39.50 0.82 7.13
CA ASP A 471 -39.74 -0.62 7.16
C ASP A 471 -39.85 -1.12 8.61
N ARG A 472 -40.96 -1.80 8.93
CA ARG A 472 -41.20 -2.40 10.26
C ARG A 472 -40.16 -3.45 10.64
N GLY A 473 -39.59 -4.17 9.65
CA GLY A 473 -38.52 -5.14 9.86
C GLY A 473 -37.15 -4.51 10.14
N GLY A 474 -37.00 -3.22 9.84
CA GLY A 474 -35.74 -2.50 9.82
C GLY A 474 -35.05 -2.52 8.46
N GLU A 475 -34.17 -1.55 8.29
CA GLU A 475 -33.50 -1.22 7.04
C GLU A 475 -32.00 -1.47 7.22
N THR A 476 -31.30 -1.86 6.15
CA THR A 476 -29.84 -2.07 6.19
C THR A 476 -29.21 -1.36 5.00
N HIS A 477 -28.22 -0.53 5.29
CA HIS A 477 -27.48 0.25 4.30
C HIS A 477 -25.98 0.07 4.46
N GLN A 478 -25.27 0.27 3.35
CA GLN A 478 -23.82 0.34 3.29
C GLN A 478 -23.46 1.31 2.18
N ASP A 479 -22.68 2.34 2.51
CA ASP A 479 -22.19 3.29 1.53
C ASP A 479 -21.33 2.57 0.46
N SER A 480 -21.33 3.10 -0.76
CA SER A 480 -20.54 2.52 -1.86
C SER A 480 -19.86 3.55 -2.76
N LEU A 481 -20.29 4.81 -2.73
CA LEU A 481 -19.77 5.89 -3.59
C LEU A 481 -18.84 6.85 -2.84
N THR A 482 -18.33 6.43 -1.67
CA THR A 482 -17.38 7.20 -0.85
C THR A 482 -16.54 6.28 0.03
N PHE A 483 -15.59 6.84 0.80
CA PHE A 483 -14.88 6.16 1.87
C PHE A 483 -14.41 7.13 2.95
N TYR A 484 -14.10 6.60 4.13
CA TYR A 484 -13.69 7.36 5.31
C TYR A 484 -12.51 6.68 6.02
N GLY A 485 -11.64 7.48 6.65
CA GLY A 485 -10.68 7.01 7.66
C GLY A 485 -11.17 7.38 9.07
N PHE A 486 -11.40 6.38 9.92
CA PHE A 486 -12.04 6.60 11.23
C PHE A 486 -11.88 5.45 12.21
N ARG A 487 -11.92 5.80 13.50
CA ARG A 487 -12.15 4.86 14.61
C ARG A 487 -13.53 5.06 15.24
N TYR A 488 -13.98 6.31 15.29
CA TYR A 488 -15.19 6.71 15.99
C TYR A 488 -16.27 7.15 15.01
N ALA A 489 -17.52 6.81 15.32
CA ALA A 489 -18.70 7.28 14.60
C ALA A 489 -19.68 7.95 15.59
N SER A 490 -19.92 9.25 15.42
CA SER A 490 -20.98 9.99 16.10
C SER A 490 -22.29 9.87 15.30
N VAL A 491 -23.37 9.48 15.97
CA VAL A 491 -24.67 9.20 15.34
C VAL A 491 -25.75 10.06 15.96
N THR A 492 -26.45 10.81 15.11
CA THR A 492 -27.58 11.67 15.48
C THR A 492 -28.78 11.37 14.58
N ALA A 493 -30.00 11.60 15.07
CA ALA A 493 -31.22 11.42 14.28
C ALA A 493 -32.20 12.59 14.44
N THR A 494 -33.01 12.84 13.41
CA THR A 494 -34.07 13.88 13.46
C THR A 494 -35.31 13.42 14.21
N GLU A 495 -35.53 12.10 14.28
CA GLU A 495 -36.62 11.44 14.97
C GLU A 495 -36.05 10.31 15.83
N THR A 496 -36.87 9.71 16.70
CA THR A 496 -36.42 8.55 17.48
C THR A 496 -36.19 7.34 16.58
N VAL A 497 -34.97 6.83 16.56
CA VAL A 497 -34.56 5.63 15.81
C VAL A 497 -33.86 4.63 16.71
N THR A 498 -33.77 3.39 16.26
CA THR A 498 -32.94 2.35 16.89
C THR A 498 -31.88 1.88 15.92
N ILE A 499 -30.60 2.12 16.23
CA ILE A 499 -29.48 1.46 15.56
C ILE A 499 -29.38 0.06 16.13
N THR A 500 -29.56 -0.95 15.30
CA THR A 500 -29.55 -2.36 15.73
C THR A 500 -28.23 -3.05 15.46
N ARG A 501 -27.45 -2.52 14.51
CA ARG A 501 -26.12 -2.99 14.17
C ARG A 501 -25.34 -1.88 13.51
N LEU A 502 -24.05 -1.80 13.84
CA LEU A 502 -23.04 -1.02 13.12
C LEU A 502 -21.82 -1.91 12.90
N THR A 503 -21.23 -1.84 11.71
CA THR A 503 -19.99 -2.53 11.37
C THR A 503 -19.18 -1.60 10.45
N GLY A 504 -17.93 -1.33 10.80
CA GLY A 504 -16.98 -0.70 9.89
C GLY A 504 -16.48 -1.73 8.89
N LYS A 505 -16.81 -1.56 7.62
CA LYS A 505 -16.41 -2.43 6.51
C LYS A 505 -15.05 -1.97 5.98
N VAL A 506 -14.00 -2.75 6.21
CA VAL A 506 -12.63 -2.34 5.86
C VAL A 506 -12.38 -2.53 4.38
N ALA A 507 -11.78 -1.53 3.73
CA ALA A 507 -11.41 -1.56 2.31
C ALA A 507 -9.90 -1.41 2.11
N THR A 508 -9.32 -2.18 1.19
CA THR A 508 -7.90 -2.01 0.78
C THR A 508 -7.61 -2.71 -0.55
N SER A 509 -6.57 -2.27 -1.27
CA SER A 509 -5.92 -2.95 -2.39
C SER A 509 -4.81 -3.91 -1.91
N ALA A 510 -4.32 -3.79 -0.67
CA ALA A 510 -3.33 -4.68 -0.08
C ALA A 510 -3.99 -5.96 0.49
N VAL A 511 -4.67 -6.72 -0.38
CA VAL A 511 -5.59 -7.80 0.03
C VAL A 511 -4.90 -9.13 0.34
N HIS A 512 -3.61 -9.29 0.04
CA HIS A 512 -2.83 -10.49 0.32
C HIS A 512 -1.63 -10.16 1.20
N GLU A 513 -1.63 -10.62 2.45
CA GLU A 513 -0.46 -10.46 3.35
C GLU A 513 0.60 -11.51 3.02
N THR A 514 1.85 -11.06 2.87
CA THR A 514 3.01 -11.90 2.49
C THR A 514 4.06 -11.98 3.59
N GLY A 515 4.03 -11.07 4.57
CA GLY A 515 4.99 -11.01 5.67
C GLY A 515 4.34 -11.10 7.05
N THR A 516 5.08 -11.67 8.00
CA THR A 516 4.78 -11.67 9.44
C THR A 516 6.06 -11.38 10.21
N VAL A 517 5.98 -10.53 11.24
CA VAL A 517 7.02 -10.32 12.25
C VAL A 517 6.32 -10.06 13.57
N SER A 518 6.81 -10.67 14.64
CA SER A 518 6.27 -10.56 16.00
C SER A 518 7.39 -10.80 17.00
N THR A 519 7.25 -10.21 18.18
CA THR A 519 8.23 -10.31 19.28
C THR A 519 7.57 -10.77 20.58
N ASP A 520 8.33 -10.91 21.65
CA ASP A 520 7.84 -11.04 23.03
C ASP A 520 7.56 -9.69 23.72
N ASP A 521 7.83 -8.56 23.08
CA ASP A 521 7.54 -7.21 23.60
C ASP A 521 6.16 -6.70 23.09
N PRO A 522 5.18 -6.46 23.98
CA PRO A 522 3.83 -6.07 23.58
C PRO A 522 3.75 -4.69 22.92
N ASP A 523 4.61 -3.74 23.31
CA ASP A 523 4.59 -2.38 22.75
C ASP A 523 5.11 -2.38 21.31
N THR A 524 6.19 -3.12 21.04
CA THR A 524 6.72 -3.35 19.68
C THR A 524 5.68 -4.05 18.81
N ASN A 525 4.98 -5.05 19.35
CA ASN A 525 3.89 -5.73 18.62
C ASN A 525 2.71 -4.79 18.33
N GLN A 526 2.40 -3.86 19.23
CA GLN A 526 1.39 -2.83 18.97
C GLN A 526 1.84 -1.87 17.87
N LEU A 527 3.11 -1.46 17.85
CA LEU A 527 3.69 -0.67 16.74
C LEU A 527 3.60 -1.43 15.41
N ILE A 528 3.97 -2.72 15.38
CA ILE A 528 3.83 -3.58 14.19
C ILE A 528 2.37 -3.62 13.71
N SER A 529 1.41 -3.75 14.62
CA SER A 529 -0.02 -3.70 14.29
C SER A 529 -0.41 -2.34 13.69
N ASN A 530 0.02 -1.24 14.31
CA ASN A 530 -0.26 0.13 13.87
C ASN A 530 0.24 0.37 12.44
N ILE A 531 1.44 -0.11 12.12
CA ILE A 531 2.05 0.02 10.79
C ILE A 531 1.21 -0.72 9.74
N ARG A 532 0.80 -1.96 10.02
CA ARG A 532 -0.07 -2.72 9.09
C ARG A 532 -1.41 -2.06 8.87
N TRP A 533 -2.03 -1.50 9.92
CA TRP A 533 -3.27 -0.75 9.80
C TRP A 533 -3.11 0.53 8.98
N GLY A 534 -2.00 1.24 9.17
CA GLY A 534 -1.65 2.41 8.36
C GLY A 534 -1.52 2.08 6.88
N GLN A 535 -0.82 0.99 6.55
CA GLN A 535 -0.71 0.51 5.17
C GLN A 535 -2.06 0.12 4.57
N ARG A 536 -2.85 -0.72 5.27
CA ARG A 536 -4.17 -1.15 4.77
C ARG A 536 -5.06 0.05 4.47
N GLY A 537 -5.02 1.05 5.36
CA GLY A 537 -5.83 2.25 5.24
C GLY A 537 -5.50 3.13 4.04
N ASN A 538 -4.23 3.14 3.63
CA ASN A 538 -3.73 4.06 2.63
C ASN A 538 -3.41 3.41 1.28
N TYR A 539 -3.49 2.08 1.17
CA TYR A 539 -3.38 1.40 -0.12
C TYR A 539 -4.79 1.20 -0.69
N LEU A 540 -5.38 2.27 -1.23
CA LEU A 540 -6.74 2.27 -1.80
C LEU A 540 -6.70 2.91 -3.19
N TRP A 541 -6.57 2.08 -4.23
CA TRP A 541 -6.30 2.45 -5.64
C TRP A 541 -4.95 3.15 -5.90
N VAL A 542 -4.53 4.06 -5.01
CA VAL A 542 -3.24 4.74 -4.98
C VAL A 542 -2.71 4.72 -3.53
N PRO A 543 -1.38 4.78 -3.31
CA PRO A 543 -0.77 4.87 -1.97
C PRO A 543 -0.97 6.28 -1.37
N THR A 544 -2.12 6.53 -0.75
CA THR A 544 -2.49 7.86 -0.23
C THR A 544 -1.65 8.27 0.97
N ASP A 545 -1.35 9.56 1.16
CA ASP A 545 -0.74 10.06 2.39
C ASP A 545 -1.58 9.74 3.64
N CYS A 546 -2.86 10.10 3.60
CA CYS A 546 -3.81 9.86 4.66
C CYS A 546 -5.21 9.55 4.09
N PRO A 547 -6.09 8.84 4.82
CA PRO A 547 -7.36 8.38 4.26
C PRO A 547 -8.61 9.17 4.69
N GLN A 548 -8.48 10.19 5.54
CA GLN A 548 -9.59 10.83 6.27
C GLN A 548 -9.88 12.26 5.84
N ARG A 549 -8.86 13.12 5.72
CA ARG A 549 -9.03 14.56 5.45
C ARG A 549 -9.23 14.83 3.97
N ASP A 550 -9.38 16.09 3.62
CA ASP A 550 -9.54 16.62 2.26
C ASP A 550 -8.25 16.61 1.41
N GLU A 551 -7.52 15.50 1.42
CA GLU A 551 -6.23 15.32 0.73
C GLU A 551 -6.16 13.97 0.00
N ARG A 552 -5.79 12.89 0.70
CA ARG A 552 -5.83 11.51 0.18
C ARG A 552 -5.14 11.36 -1.17
N LEU A 553 -4.00 12.01 -1.34
CA LEU A 553 -3.25 12.07 -2.59
C LEU A 553 -2.14 11.03 -2.56
N GLY A 554 -1.77 10.50 -3.73
CA GLY A 554 -0.62 9.61 -3.86
C GLY A 554 0.69 10.39 -3.74
N TRP A 555 1.05 10.79 -2.53
CA TRP A 555 2.29 11.50 -2.23
C TRP A 555 3.50 10.60 -2.48
N THR A 556 4.41 11.09 -3.32
CA THR A 556 5.53 10.29 -3.82
C THR A 556 6.63 10.09 -2.79
N GLY A 557 6.88 11.10 -1.94
CA GLY A 557 7.82 11.04 -0.82
C GLY A 557 7.44 9.95 0.19
N ASP A 558 6.18 9.96 0.65
CA ASP A 558 5.60 8.92 1.50
C ASP A 558 5.77 7.53 0.89
N THR A 559 5.34 7.38 -0.36
CA THR A 559 5.35 6.09 -1.05
C THR A 559 6.77 5.52 -1.11
N GLN A 560 7.78 6.30 -1.48
CA GLN A 560 9.14 5.79 -1.61
C GLN A 560 9.75 5.38 -0.27
N VAL A 561 9.48 6.09 0.83
CA VAL A 561 10.09 5.77 2.13
C VAL A 561 9.47 4.51 2.73
N PHE A 562 8.21 4.21 2.39
CA PHE A 562 7.48 3.07 2.92
C PHE A 562 7.47 1.83 2.00
N ALA A 563 7.78 1.98 0.71
CA ALA A 563 7.61 0.92 -0.30
C ALA A 563 8.20 -0.44 0.10
N THR A 564 9.41 -0.48 0.68
CA THR A 564 10.02 -1.74 1.14
C THR A 564 9.19 -2.40 2.25
N THR A 565 8.76 -1.63 3.26
CA THR A 565 7.87 -2.13 4.33
C THR A 565 6.57 -2.67 3.73
N GLY A 566 5.98 -1.90 2.81
CA GLY A 566 4.74 -2.29 2.14
C GLY A 566 4.86 -3.62 1.40
N LEU A 567 5.99 -3.85 0.72
CA LEU A 567 6.30 -5.06 -0.05
C LEU A 567 6.71 -6.26 0.82
N TYR A 568 7.21 -6.04 2.04
CA TYR A 568 7.35 -7.12 3.02
C TYR A 568 5.98 -7.54 3.55
N ASN A 569 5.11 -6.59 3.89
CA ASN A 569 3.84 -6.86 4.54
C ASN A 569 2.81 -7.53 3.63
N ALA A 570 2.71 -7.09 2.37
CA ALA A 570 1.67 -7.52 1.44
C ALA A 570 2.19 -7.69 0.01
N ASP A 571 1.46 -8.46 -0.80
CA ASP A 571 1.67 -8.57 -2.24
C ASP A 571 1.19 -7.29 -2.95
N ALA A 572 1.99 -6.23 -2.80
CA ALA A 572 1.70 -4.90 -3.32
C ALA A 572 2.49 -4.55 -4.58
N ALA A 573 3.22 -5.51 -5.17
CA ALA A 573 4.07 -5.24 -6.32
C ALA A 573 3.29 -4.75 -7.56
N PRO A 574 2.18 -5.40 -7.99
CA PRO A 574 1.36 -4.87 -9.08
C PRO A 574 0.76 -3.48 -8.78
N PHE A 575 0.36 -3.25 -7.52
CA PHE A 575 -0.23 -1.99 -7.06
C PHE A 575 0.78 -0.83 -7.18
N LEU A 576 1.98 -1.01 -6.62
CA LEU A 576 3.04 -0.01 -6.69
C LEU A 576 3.62 0.15 -8.11
N ALA A 577 3.66 -0.92 -8.91
CA ALA A 577 4.07 -0.83 -10.31
C ALA A 577 3.06 -0.03 -11.16
N HIS A 578 1.77 -0.11 -10.86
CA HIS A 578 0.74 0.73 -11.48
C HIS A 578 0.83 2.18 -11.01
N PHE A 579 1.11 2.40 -9.73
CA PHE A 579 1.40 3.75 -9.22
C PHE A 579 2.62 4.36 -9.92
N GLN A 580 3.68 3.59 -10.17
CA GLN A 580 4.83 4.06 -10.94
C GLN A 580 4.45 4.51 -12.36
N ASP A 581 3.55 3.80 -13.04
CA ASP A 581 3.03 4.26 -14.33
C ASP A 581 2.32 5.61 -14.19
N THR A 582 1.54 5.79 -13.12
CA THR A 582 0.84 7.05 -12.82
C THR A 582 1.83 8.19 -12.53
N VAL A 583 2.93 7.91 -11.85
CA VAL A 583 4.03 8.88 -11.62
C VAL A 583 4.67 9.32 -12.94
N VAL A 584 4.85 8.40 -13.89
CA VAL A 584 5.35 8.72 -15.25
C VAL A 584 4.34 9.56 -16.03
N ASP A 585 3.06 9.20 -15.96
CA ASP A 585 1.97 9.96 -16.59
C ASP A 585 1.94 11.39 -16.03
N SER A 586 2.00 11.54 -14.70
CA SER A 586 2.02 12.85 -14.01
C SER A 586 3.25 13.68 -14.36
N ALA A 587 4.44 13.08 -14.49
CA ALA A 587 5.64 13.80 -14.92
C ALA A 587 5.49 14.41 -16.31
N THR A 588 4.82 13.70 -17.21
CA THR A 588 4.63 14.15 -18.60
C THR A 588 3.58 15.26 -18.72
N LEU A 589 2.59 15.26 -17.82
CA LEU A 589 1.50 16.23 -17.80
C LEU A 589 1.84 17.50 -17.01
N TYR A 590 2.37 17.31 -15.80
CA TYR A 590 2.47 18.36 -14.78
C TYR A 590 3.90 18.64 -14.32
N GLY A 591 4.86 17.81 -14.71
CA GLY A 591 6.27 17.99 -14.37
C GLY A 591 6.91 19.18 -15.11
N MET A 592 7.88 19.83 -14.47
CA MET A 592 8.69 20.87 -15.13
C MET A 592 9.37 20.30 -16.38
N ASP A 593 9.24 21.02 -17.50
CA ASP A 593 9.70 20.64 -18.83
C ASP A 593 9.29 19.22 -19.28
N LYS A 594 8.22 18.67 -18.67
CA LYS A 594 7.75 17.27 -18.84
C LYS A 594 8.81 16.22 -18.46
N ALA A 595 9.80 16.63 -17.66
CA ALA A 595 10.94 15.81 -17.26
C ALA A 595 10.95 15.54 -15.75
N GLN A 596 10.59 16.54 -14.95
CA GLN A 596 10.54 16.38 -13.50
C GLN A 596 9.40 15.43 -13.09
N PHE A 597 9.70 14.41 -12.29
CA PHE A 597 8.66 13.69 -11.57
C PHE A 597 8.01 14.61 -10.53
N THR A 598 6.78 14.31 -10.15
CA THR A 598 5.96 15.23 -9.36
C THR A 598 5.77 14.77 -7.91
N GLY A 599 5.43 15.71 -7.01
CA GLY A 599 5.21 15.43 -5.58
C GLY A 599 3.98 14.58 -5.25
N VAL A 600 2.97 14.60 -6.11
CA VAL A 600 1.78 13.75 -6.00
C VAL A 600 1.41 13.15 -7.36
N ALA A 601 0.89 11.92 -7.35
CA ALA A 601 0.36 11.24 -8.54
C ALA A 601 -0.90 10.45 -8.16
N PRO A 602 -2.01 10.45 -8.95
CA PRO A 602 -2.34 11.36 -10.05
C PRO A 602 -2.22 12.85 -9.70
N GLY A 603 -2.23 13.72 -10.70
CA GLY A 603 -2.04 15.16 -10.51
C GLY A 603 -3.13 15.83 -9.68
N GLY A 604 -2.75 16.88 -8.95
CA GLY A 604 -3.59 17.76 -8.14
C GLY A 604 -2.85 19.07 -7.79
N ARG A 605 -3.32 19.79 -6.77
CA ARG A 605 -2.77 21.10 -6.40
C ARG A 605 -1.30 21.10 -5.98
N TYR A 606 -0.79 19.98 -5.49
CA TYR A 606 0.57 19.89 -4.95
C TYR A 606 1.63 19.43 -5.98
N ASN A 607 1.29 19.48 -7.28
CA ASN A 607 2.27 19.42 -8.37
C ASN A 607 2.90 20.80 -8.61
N TRP A 608 3.50 21.42 -7.58
CA TRP A 608 4.05 22.78 -7.66
C TRP A 608 5.27 22.87 -8.59
N PRO A 609 5.46 24.00 -9.30
CA PRO A 609 6.74 24.29 -9.96
C PRO A 609 7.83 24.57 -8.92
N GLY A 610 9.00 23.96 -9.04
CA GLY A 610 10.15 24.20 -8.16
C GLY A 610 10.91 22.93 -7.77
N GLY A 611 11.60 22.98 -6.64
CA GLY A 611 12.46 21.87 -6.17
C GLY A 611 11.68 20.65 -5.67
N GLY A 612 11.81 19.52 -6.36
CA GLY A 612 11.08 18.28 -6.06
C GLY A 612 11.86 17.21 -5.29
N SER A 613 13.11 17.47 -4.88
CA SER A 613 13.97 16.41 -4.33
C SER A 613 13.44 15.85 -3.02
N GLY A 614 13.56 14.53 -2.86
CA GLY A 614 12.96 13.74 -1.78
C GLY A 614 11.57 13.19 -2.10
N TRP A 615 10.87 13.76 -3.09
CA TRP A 615 9.53 13.35 -3.52
C TRP A 615 9.54 12.89 -4.97
N ALA A 616 9.97 13.76 -5.88
CA ALA A 616 10.11 13.47 -7.32
C ALA A 616 11.02 12.24 -7.56
N ASP A 617 12.02 12.05 -6.70
CA ASP A 617 12.96 10.93 -6.76
C ASP A 617 12.29 9.56 -6.61
N CYS A 618 11.03 9.49 -6.13
CA CYS A 618 10.22 8.28 -6.14
C CYS A 618 10.16 7.64 -7.53
N GLY A 619 10.17 8.43 -8.61
CA GLY A 619 10.18 7.92 -9.97
C GLY A 619 11.43 7.09 -10.34
N VAL A 620 12.48 7.15 -9.52
CA VAL A 620 13.71 6.35 -9.61
C VAL A 620 13.82 5.34 -8.45
N VAL A 621 13.47 5.75 -7.23
CA VAL A 621 13.57 4.92 -6.02
C VAL A 621 12.56 3.77 -6.01
N LEU A 622 11.34 3.98 -6.52
CA LEU A 622 10.30 2.96 -6.55
C LEU A 622 10.60 1.82 -7.55
N PRO A 623 11.03 2.08 -8.81
CA PRO A 623 11.49 1.02 -9.72
C PRO A 623 12.62 0.16 -9.13
N TRP A 624 13.61 0.79 -8.49
CA TRP A 624 14.68 0.09 -7.77
C TRP A 624 14.11 -0.84 -6.70
N THR A 625 13.23 -0.31 -5.85
CA THR A 625 12.66 -1.06 -4.73
C THR A 625 11.80 -2.23 -5.21
N LEU A 626 10.99 -2.02 -6.24
CA LEU A 626 10.19 -3.08 -6.87
C LEU A 626 11.07 -4.19 -7.44
N TRP A 627 12.10 -3.84 -8.21
CA TRP A 627 13.05 -4.83 -8.74
C TRP A 627 13.72 -5.63 -7.62
N GLN A 628 14.20 -4.95 -6.59
CA GLN A 628 14.88 -5.58 -5.45
C GLN A 628 13.99 -6.57 -4.70
N MET A 629 12.71 -6.26 -4.51
CA MET A 629 11.77 -7.13 -3.77
C MET A 629 11.18 -8.25 -4.64
N THR A 630 10.99 -8.00 -5.94
CA THR A 630 10.29 -8.93 -6.84
C THR A 630 11.22 -9.76 -7.72
N GLY A 631 12.45 -9.30 -7.98
CA GLY A 631 13.33 -9.89 -8.98
C GLY A 631 12.97 -9.55 -10.43
N ASP A 632 11.96 -8.71 -10.67
CA ASP A 632 11.46 -8.37 -12.01
C ASP A 632 12.10 -7.08 -12.54
N PRO A 633 13.04 -7.14 -13.50
CA PRO A 633 13.71 -5.95 -14.03
C PRO A 633 12.84 -5.15 -15.00
N GLN A 634 11.69 -5.66 -15.44
CA GLN A 634 10.90 -5.00 -16.49
C GLN A 634 10.29 -3.67 -16.03
N VAL A 635 10.09 -3.47 -14.73
CA VAL A 635 9.69 -2.15 -14.20
C VAL A 635 10.79 -1.12 -14.50
N ILE A 636 12.06 -1.50 -14.40
CA ILE A 636 13.20 -0.64 -14.75
C ILE A 636 13.16 -0.37 -16.25
N GLU A 637 13.04 -1.40 -17.09
CA GLU A 637 13.02 -1.26 -18.56
C GLU A 637 11.91 -0.30 -19.02
N ARG A 638 10.69 -0.46 -18.47
CA ARG A 638 9.52 0.36 -18.84
C ARG A 638 9.68 1.81 -18.40
N THR A 639 10.27 2.06 -17.24
CA THR A 639 10.44 3.41 -16.68
C THR A 639 11.73 4.09 -17.13
N TRP A 640 12.69 3.35 -17.70
CA TRP A 640 14.02 3.84 -18.09
C TRP A 640 13.99 5.19 -18.82
N PRO A 641 13.16 5.41 -19.87
CA PRO A 641 13.15 6.68 -20.60
C PRO A 641 12.71 7.89 -19.77
N ALA A 642 11.86 7.69 -18.76
CA ALA A 642 11.44 8.75 -17.85
C ALA A 642 12.55 9.06 -16.83
N MET A 643 13.20 8.03 -16.28
CA MET A 643 14.29 8.21 -15.32
C MET A 643 15.51 8.90 -15.94
N THR A 644 15.90 8.53 -17.17
CA THR A 644 17.01 9.18 -17.86
C THR A 644 16.70 10.64 -18.15
N ARG A 645 15.49 10.93 -18.67
CA ARG A 645 15.02 12.29 -18.95
C ARG A 645 15.04 13.16 -17.68
N TYR A 646 14.64 12.59 -16.55
CA TYR A 646 14.66 13.27 -15.26
C TYR A 646 16.08 13.64 -14.81
N LEU A 647 17.03 12.68 -14.78
CA LEU A 647 18.41 12.99 -14.36
C LEU A 647 19.14 13.91 -15.34
N ASP A 648 18.90 13.74 -16.66
CA ASP A 648 19.45 14.64 -17.67
C ASP A 648 18.92 16.06 -17.50
N TRP A 649 17.64 16.20 -17.15
CA TRP A 649 17.03 17.48 -16.85
C TRP A 649 17.64 18.12 -15.60
N ILE A 650 17.83 17.39 -14.48
CA ILE A 650 18.50 17.93 -13.28
C ILE A 650 19.89 18.47 -13.68
N ARG A 651 20.67 17.68 -14.42
CA ARG A 651 22.00 18.09 -14.89
C ARG A 651 21.95 19.35 -15.75
N GLN A 652 20.94 19.50 -16.61
CA GLN A 652 20.76 20.71 -17.43
C GLN A 652 20.44 21.94 -16.58
N GLN A 653 19.68 21.79 -15.49
CA GLN A 653 19.35 22.89 -14.58
C GLN A 653 20.55 23.31 -13.71
N THR A 654 21.36 22.36 -13.25
CA THR A 654 22.39 22.64 -12.24
C THR A 654 23.81 22.74 -12.80
N GLY A 655 24.03 22.27 -14.03
CA GLY A 655 25.33 22.26 -14.69
C GLY A 655 26.41 21.55 -13.86
N ASP A 656 27.64 22.06 -13.95
CA ASP A 656 28.82 21.49 -13.30
C ASP A 656 28.93 21.80 -11.79
N THR A 657 27.89 22.41 -11.19
CA THR A 657 27.81 22.56 -9.73
C THR A 657 27.48 21.24 -9.02
N TYR A 658 26.95 20.27 -9.78
CA TYR A 658 26.43 18.99 -9.30
C TYR A 658 25.45 19.10 -8.12
N ALA A 659 24.77 20.25 -8.00
CA ALA A 659 23.68 20.42 -7.06
C ALA A 659 22.46 19.59 -7.50
N GLY A 660 21.59 19.25 -6.57
CA GLY A 660 20.25 18.76 -6.90
C GLY A 660 19.33 19.89 -7.37
N GLN A 661 18.16 19.51 -7.88
CA GLN A 661 17.10 20.43 -8.38
C GLN A 661 16.44 21.33 -7.32
N GLY A 662 16.89 21.29 -6.06
CA GLY A 662 16.23 21.90 -4.91
C GLY A 662 15.17 20.99 -4.25
N SER A 663 14.74 21.35 -3.06
CA SER A 663 13.67 20.66 -2.31
C SER A 663 12.78 21.69 -1.61
N LEU A 664 11.46 21.57 -1.77
CA LEU A 664 10.48 22.42 -1.07
C LEU A 664 10.19 21.94 0.36
N THR A 665 10.35 20.65 0.60
CA THR A 665 9.88 19.97 1.81
C THR A 665 11.03 19.47 2.69
N GLY A 666 12.23 19.24 2.14
CA GLY A 666 13.38 18.79 2.92
C GLY A 666 13.11 17.51 3.70
N ASP A 667 13.71 17.35 4.88
CA ASP A 667 13.38 16.24 5.78
C ASP A 667 12.10 16.53 6.58
N TRP A 668 10.97 16.41 5.90
CA TRP A 668 9.66 16.87 6.38
C TRP A 668 9.30 16.36 7.78
N LEU A 669 8.84 17.28 8.64
CA LEU A 669 8.40 17.02 10.01
C LEU A 669 9.50 16.50 10.94
N ALA A 670 10.76 16.81 10.64
CA ALA A 670 11.89 16.50 11.51
C ALA A 670 11.89 17.39 12.77
N PRO A 671 12.04 16.80 13.98
CA PRO A 671 12.28 17.57 15.21
C PRO A 671 13.56 18.43 15.18
N GLN A 672 14.54 18.07 14.34
CA GLN A 672 15.79 18.83 14.13
C GLN A 672 15.98 19.12 12.63
N GLN A 673 16.15 20.38 12.26
CA GLN A 673 16.06 20.82 10.86
C GLN A 673 17.35 20.56 10.08
N THR A 674 17.23 19.82 8.97
CA THR A 674 18.30 19.66 7.98
C THR A 674 18.04 20.59 6.79
N SER A 675 19.08 21.16 6.16
CA SER A 675 18.88 22.00 4.96
C SER A 675 18.22 21.24 3.83
N ALA A 676 17.19 21.85 3.25
CA ALA A 676 16.52 21.34 2.06
C ALA A 676 17.46 21.20 0.86
N GLN A 677 18.44 22.10 0.70
CA GLN A 677 19.43 21.98 -0.39
C GLN A 677 20.42 20.84 -0.14
N LEU A 678 20.84 20.61 1.11
CA LEU A 678 21.63 19.43 1.45
C LEU A 678 20.85 18.15 1.11
N MET A 679 19.57 18.09 1.51
CA MET A 679 18.68 16.99 1.17
C MET A 679 18.53 16.81 -0.36
N SER A 680 18.49 17.90 -1.11
CA SER A 680 18.46 17.85 -2.58
C SER A 680 19.73 17.23 -3.18
N ASP A 681 20.91 17.66 -2.72
CA ASP A 681 22.19 17.17 -3.23
C ASP A 681 22.40 15.68 -2.89
N VAL A 682 22.01 15.21 -1.69
CA VAL A 682 22.08 13.78 -1.35
C VAL A 682 21.11 12.94 -2.18
N TYR A 683 19.90 13.43 -2.45
CA TYR A 683 18.94 12.68 -3.28
C TYR A 683 19.36 12.60 -4.75
N TYR A 684 20.02 13.63 -5.28
CA TYR A 684 20.62 13.55 -6.61
C TYR A 684 21.73 12.50 -6.68
N GLY A 685 22.60 12.47 -5.65
CA GLY A 685 23.59 11.40 -5.52
C GLY A 685 22.95 10.01 -5.38
N TYR A 686 21.91 9.89 -4.56
CA TYR A 686 21.22 8.63 -4.34
C TYR A 686 20.59 8.10 -5.63
N THR A 687 19.85 8.92 -6.37
CA THR A 687 19.24 8.50 -7.64
C THR A 687 20.25 8.19 -8.72
N ALA A 688 21.37 8.94 -8.82
CA ALA A 688 22.48 8.58 -9.70
C ALA A 688 23.09 7.22 -9.34
N HIS A 689 23.28 6.95 -8.05
CA HIS A 689 23.77 5.65 -7.56
C HIS A 689 22.81 4.50 -7.93
N LEU A 690 21.50 4.69 -7.74
CA LEU A 690 20.50 3.70 -8.12
C LEU A 690 20.46 3.48 -9.63
N MET A 691 20.52 4.55 -10.44
CA MET A 691 20.55 4.47 -11.90
C MET A 691 21.75 3.67 -12.42
N ALA A 692 22.93 3.84 -11.82
CA ALA A 692 24.10 3.02 -12.16
C ALA A 692 23.85 1.52 -11.93
N ARG A 693 23.25 1.16 -10.79
CA ARG A 693 22.96 -0.25 -10.46
C ARG A 693 21.85 -0.82 -11.33
N MET A 694 20.79 -0.05 -11.59
CA MET A 694 19.71 -0.43 -12.48
C MET A 694 20.20 -0.60 -13.92
N ALA A 695 21.11 0.25 -14.40
CA ALA A 695 21.72 0.11 -15.71
C ALA A 695 22.41 -1.26 -15.88
N ARG A 696 23.19 -1.70 -14.88
CA ARG A 696 23.81 -3.03 -14.88
C ARG A 696 22.76 -4.15 -14.88
N ALA A 697 21.66 -3.97 -14.14
CA ALA A 697 20.58 -4.94 -14.05
C ALA A 697 19.88 -5.22 -15.39
N ILE A 698 19.79 -4.21 -16.26
CA ILE A 698 19.17 -4.32 -17.59
C ILE A 698 20.20 -4.30 -18.73
N ASP A 699 21.43 -4.73 -18.44
CA ASP A 699 22.54 -4.89 -19.39
C ASP A 699 22.91 -3.61 -20.18
N ARG A 700 23.04 -2.49 -19.47
CA ARG A 700 23.44 -1.17 -20.00
C ARG A 700 24.77 -0.70 -19.38
N PRO A 701 25.91 -1.33 -19.70
CA PRO A 701 27.19 -1.05 -19.05
C PRO A 701 27.73 0.37 -19.31
N THR A 702 27.45 0.96 -20.48
CA THR A 702 27.88 2.33 -20.80
C THR A 702 27.16 3.35 -19.94
N GLU A 703 25.84 3.24 -19.84
CA GLU A 703 25.04 4.09 -18.96
C GLU A 703 25.38 3.86 -17.48
N ALA A 704 25.68 2.62 -17.07
CA ALA A 704 26.15 2.32 -15.73
C ALA A 704 27.40 3.13 -15.37
N ALA A 705 28.43 3.07 -16.23
CA ALA A 705 29.67 3.82 -16.03
C ALA A 705 29.44 5.34 -16.02
N ALA A 706 28.52 5.85 -16.85
CA ALA A 706 28.18 7.28 -16.87
C ALA A 706 27.53 7.75 -15.56
N TYR A 707 26.60 6.95 -15.00
CA TYR A 707 25.97 7.26 -13.72
C TYR A 707 26.90 7.05 -12.52
N GLU A 708 27.85 6.13 -12.61
CA GLU A 708 28.93 5.98 -11.60
C GLU A 708 29.82 7.22 -11.56
N GLU A 709 30.22 7.76 -12.71
CA GLU A 709 31.00 9.00 -12.76
C GLU A 709 30.16 10.19 -12.28
N LEU A 710 28.87 10.25 -12.62
CA LEU A 710 27.97 11.28 -12.09
C LEU A 710 27.89 11.21 -10.56
N PHE A 711 27.70 10.03 -9.99
CA PHE A 711 27.68 9.82 -8.54
C PHE A 711 29.01 10.25 -7.89
N ALA A 712 30.15 9.87 -8.50
CA ALA A 712 31.47 10.27 -8.02
C ALA A 712 31.68 11.79 -8.07
N ALA A 713 31.20 12.45 -9.11
CA ALA A 713 31.26 13.90 -9.24
C ALA A 713 30.38 14.62 -8.20
N ILE A 714 29.15 14.13 -7.98
CA ILE A 714 28.25 14.63 -6.92
C ILE A 714 28.90 14.43 -5.56
N LYS A 715 29.48 13.26 -5.26
CA LYS A 715 30.21 13.01 -4.00
C LYS A 715 31.33 14.03 -3.78
N ARG A 716 32.17 14.28 -4.78
CA ARG A 716 33.27 15.27 -4.68
C ARG A 716 32.74 16.68 -4.42
N ALA A 717 31.69 17.09 -5.14
CA ALA A 717 31.05 18.39 -4.95
C ALA A 717 30.39 18.51 -3.57
N PHE A 718 29.73 17.45 -3.09
CA PHE A 718 29.10 17.41 -1.77
C PHE A 718 30.14 17.56 -0.66
N ILE A 719 31.22 16.79 -0.69
CA ILE A 719 32.31 16.86 0.30
C ILE A 719 32.88 18.27 0.35
N ALA A 720 33.16 18.89 -0.81
CA ALA A 720 33.69 20.24 -0.88
C ALA A 720 32.75 21.31 -0.30
N LYS A 721 31.43 21.12 -0.43
CA LYS A 721 30.41 22.04 0.10
C LYS A 721 30.18 21.84 1.60
N TYR A 722 29.93 20.60 2.03
CA TYR A 722 29.29 20.31 3.31
C TYR A 722 30.19 19.63 4.34
N LEU A 723 31.32 19.03 3.96
CA LEU A 723 32.17 18.32 4.91
C LEU A 723 33.34 19.20 5.39
N SER A 724 33.23 19.73 6.61
CA SER A 724 34.30 20.48 7.29
C SER A 724 35.24 19.55 8.04
N THR A 725 36.55 19.86 8.02
CA THR A 725 37.56 19.16 8.84
C THR A 725 38.43 20.13 9.65
N GLU A 726 38.02 21.41 9.73
CA GLU A 726 38.82 22.51 10.30
C GLU A 726 39.19 22.30 11.78
N ASP A 727 38.34 21.64 12.56
CA ASP A 727 38.56 21.40 14.00
C ASP A 727 39.21 20.04 14.30
N GLY A 728 39.72 19.35 13.27
CA GLY A 728 40.29 18.00 13.41
C GLY A 728 39.26 16.87 13.50
N THR A 729 37.97 17.20 13.55
CA THR A 729 36.81 16.28 13.45
C THR A 729 35.99 16.57 12.20
N ALA A 730 35.32 15.55 11.67
CA ALA A 730 34.51 15.69 10.47
C ALA A 730 33.10 16.21 10.83
N THR A 731 32.76 17.41 10.39
CA THR A 731 31.45 18.05 10.63
C THR A 731 30.68 18.18 9.33
N VAL A 732 29.43 17.73 9.30
CA VAL A 732 28.50 17.94 8.19
C VAL A 732 27.76 19.26 8.40
N ARG A 733 28.13 20.27 7.61
CA ARG A 733 27.51 21.59 7.63
C ARG A 733 26.09 21.50 7.10
N SER A 734 25.12 22.02 7.84
CA SER A 734 23.72 22.04 7.45
C SER A 734 23.31 23.28 6.68
N SER A 735 24.15 24.32 6.57
CA SER A 735 23.84 25.48 5.73
C SER A 735 25.12 26.09 5.15
N LEU A 736 25.00 26.60 3.92
CA LEU A 736 26.02 27.39 3.23
C LEU A 736 25.72 28.91 3.31
N GLY A 737 24.71 29.31 4.12
CA GLY A 737 24.30 30.71 4.30
C GLY A 737 22.91 31.07 3.76
N GLU A 738 22.15 30.11 3.21
CA GLU A 738 20.77 30.33 2.73
C GLU A 738 19.73 29.80 3.73
N ALA A 739 18.56 30.45 3.75
CA ALA A 739 17.42 30.03 4.57
C ALA A 739 16.74 28.80 3.95
N SER A 740 16.44 27.79 4.78
CA SER A 740 15.62 26.65 4.36
C SER A 740 14.14 27.06 4.31
N PRO A 741 13.33 26.54 3.37
CA PRO A 741 11.88 26.76 3.40
C PRO A 741 11.29 26.30 4.74
N ILE A 742 10.38 27.10 5.31
CA ILE A 742 9.73 26.89 6.61
C ILE A 742 8.43 26.11 6.39
N GLU A 743 8.21 25.04 7.16
CA GLU A 743 7.01 24.20 7.09
C GLU A 743 5.80 24.89 7.77
N PRO A 744 4.54 24.65 7.31
CA PRO A 744 3.35 25.11 8.02
C PRO A 744 3.27 24.52 9.45
N GLY A 745 3.34 25.40 10.44
CA GLY A 745 3.33 25.02 11.86
C GLY A 745 4.69 24.61 12.42
N ALA A 746 5.78 24.80 11.68
CA ALA A 746 7.13 24.72 12.24
C ALA A 746 7.37 25.85 13.25
N ASP A 747 8.29 25.59 14.19
CA ASP A 747 8.76 26.60 15.13
C ASP A 747 9.47 27.72 14.33
N PRO A 748 8.98 28.98 14.36
CA PRO A 748 9.54 30.07 13.56
C PRO A 748 10.98 30.43 13.97
N ASP A 749 11.44 29.97 15.13
CA ASP A 749 12.80 30.15 15.62
C ASP A 749 13.71 28.95 15.26
N GLN A 750 13.18 27.90 14.63
CA GLN A 750 13.93 26.71 14.23
C GLN A 750 14.93 27.05 13.11
N ARG A 751 16.19 26.69 13.34
CA ARG A 751 17.29 26.90 12.40
C ARG A 751 17.84 25.56 11.91
N THR A 752 18.44 25.56 10.73
CA THR A 752 19.23 24.41 10.29
C THR A 752 20.42 24.22 11.21
N GLU A 753 20.67 22.98 11.64
CA GLU A 753 21.76 22.63 12.56
C GLU A 753 22.76 21.67 11.94
N ASP A 754 24.06 21.93 12.10
CA ASP A 754 25.11 21.01 11.67
C ASP A 754 24.95 19.65 12.36
N ASN A 755 25.39 18.58 11.70
CA ASN A 755 25.35 17.22 12.27
C ASN A 755 23.95 16.77 12.77
N THR A 756 22.87 17.17 12.07
CA THR A 756 21.56 16.55 12.30
C THR A 756 21.61 15.04 12.06
N GLN A 757 20.72 14.29 12.72
CA GLN A 757 20.63 12.84 12.49
C GLN A 757 20.46 12.52 11.00
N SER A 758 19.53 13.19 10.31
CA SER A 758 19.26 12.94 8.89
C SER A 758 20.45 13.25 7.98
N ALA A 759 21.18 14.36 8.21
CA ALA A 759 22.36 14.67 7.43
C ALA A 759 23.46 13.60 7.61
N LEU A 760 23.75 13.24 8.87
CA LEU A 760 24.75 12.22 9.18
C LEU A 760 24.39 10.85 8.58
N LEU A 761 23.12 10.45 8.69
CA LEU A 761 22.62 9.19 8.14
C LEU A 761 22.78 9.12 6.61
N TRP A 762 22.43 10.17 5.88
CA TRP A 762 22.58 10.21 4.42
C TRP A 762 24.04 10.22 3.98
N VAL A 763 24.90 10.98 4.67
CA VAL A 763 26.34 11.01 4.41
C VAL A 763 26.97 9.63 4.64
N LEU A 764 26.59 8.95 5.72
CA LEU A 764 27.04 7.58 6.02
C LEU A 764 26.54 6.59 4.96
N LYS A 765 25.24 6.64 4.64
CA LYS A 765 24.59 5.75 3.66
C LYS A 765 25.21 5.82 2.27
N LEU A 766 25.50 7.03 1.79
CA LEU A 766 26.06 7.25 0.45
C LEU A 766 27.60 7.21 0.43
N GLY A 767 28.23 7.12 1.60
CA GLY A 767 29.70 7.15 1.69
C GLY A 767 30.28 8.49 1.28
N PHE A 768 29.65 9.62 1.65
CA PHE A 768 30.09 10.98 1.29
C PHE A 768 31.18 11.50 2.24
N TYR A 769 32.24 10.71 2.36
CA TYR A 769 33.49 11.00 3.09
C TYR A 769 34.67 10.32 2.37
N ASP A 770 35.89 10.70 2.70
CA ASP A 770 37.11 10.22 2.03
C ASP A 770 37.91 9.20 2.85
N THR A 771 37.76 9.20 4.18
CA THR A 771 38.59 8.38 5.08
C THR A 771 37.78 7.66 6.14
N GLU A 772 38.28 6.49 6.58
CA GLU A 772 37.71 5.76 7.73
C GLU A 772 37.73 6.59 9.03
N ALA A 773 38.67 7.52 9.17
CA ALA A 773 38.70 8.41 10.32
C ALA A 773 37.51 9.38 10.33
N GLN A 774 37.18 9.98 9.17
CA GLN A 774 35.98 10.79 9.02
C GLN A 774 34.73 9.96 9.26
N ARG A 775 34.62 8.77 8.66
CA ARG A 775 33.49 7.84 8.90
C ARG A 775 33.25 7.59 10.39
N ARG A 776 34.31 7.20 11.14
CA ARG A 776 34.20 6.97 12.59
C ARG A 776 33.78 8.22 13.36
N SER A 777 34.27 9.41 12.98
CA SER A 777 33.84 10.69 13.57
C SER A 777 32.35 10.91 13.37
N LEU A 778 31.85 10.69 12.15
CA LEU A 778 30.43 10.87 11.80
C LEU A 778 29.52 9.89 12.57
N VAL A 779 29.95 8.62 12.73
CA VAL A 779 29.24 7.64 13.58
C VAL A 779 29.22 8.11 15.05
N GLY A 780 30.32 8.67 15.54
CA GLY A 780 30.41 9.27 16.88
C GLY A 780 29.42 10.42 17.05
N HIS A 781 29.42 11.39 16.13
CA HIS A 781 28.48 12.51 16.17
C HIS A 781 27.01 12.06 16.12
N LEU A 782 26.70 11.02 15.34
CA LEU A 782 25.35 10.46 15.27
C LEU A 782 24.96 9.84 16.61
N ALA A 783 25.88 9.10 17.24
CA ALA A 783 25.66 8.51 18.56
C ALA A 783 25.47 9.58 19.64
N ASP A 784 26.28 10.63 19.65
CA ASP A 784 26.18 11.74 20.60
C ASP A 784 24.86 12.50 20.43
N ASN A 785 24.43 12.75 19.18
CA ASN A 785 23.15 13.39 18.89
C ASN A 785 21.94 12.54 19.33
N ILE A 786 21.98 11.22 19.06
CA ILE A 786 20.94 10.29 19.53
C ILE A 786 20.91 10.27 21.06
N GLY A 787 22.09 10.10 21.69
CA GLY A 787 22.25 10.08 23.14
C GLY A 787 21.69 11.34 23.79
N ASN A 788 22.03 12.52 23.24
CA ASN A 788 21.56 13.82 23.71
C ASN A 788 21.72 13.97 25.24
N ASP A 789 22.82 13.48 25.78
CA ASP A 789 23.08 13.46 27.22
C ASP A 789 23.41 14.86 27.76
N ALA A 790 23.62 14.96 29.08
CA ALA A 790 23.99 16.23 29.71
C ALA A 790 25.25 16.88 29.10
N ALA A 791 26.22 16.09 28.63
CA ALA A 791 27.44 16.59 28.01
C ALA A 791 27.18 17.12 26.60
N TYR A 792 26.40 16.40 25.78
CA TYR A 792 25.97 16.86 24.46
C TYR A 792 25.18 18.16 24.57
N LYS A 793 24.22 18.24 25.51
CA LYS A 793 23.41 19.46 25.74
C LYS A 793 24.25 20.63 26.21
N ALA A 794 25.25 20.41 27.06
CA ALA A 794 26.17 21.45 27.50
C ALA A 794 27.09 21.93 26.38
N ALA A 795 27.49 21.04 25.46
CA ALA A 795 28.30 21.36 24.29
C ALA A 795 27.49 22.06 23.17
N HIS A 796 26.19 21.80 23.09
CA HIS A 796 25.28 22.33 22.06
C HIS A 796 24.06 23.03 22.69
N PRO A 797 24.25 24.08 23.51
CA PRO A 797 23.16 24.72 24.26
C PRO A 797 22.07 25.33 23.36
N ASP A 798 22.42 25.66 22.11
CA ASP A 798 21.52 26.25 21.12
C ASP A 798 20.85 25.20 20.21
N SER A 799 21.14 23.91 20.39
CA SER A 799 20.50 22.85 19.59
C SER A 799 19.04 22.66 19.97
N SER A 800 18.17 22.45 18.97
CA SER A 800 16.77 22.05 19.17
C SER A 800 16.64 20.73 19.95
N ARG A 801 17.70 19.93 20.05
CA ARG A 801 17.75 18.68 20.82
C ARG A 801 17.68 18.91 22.34
N VAL A 802 18.12 20.07 22.85
CA VAL A 802 18.26 20.30 24.30
C VAL A 802 16.96 20.09 25.08
N LYS A 803 15.81 20.42 24.46
CA LYS A 803 14.47 20.26 25.05
C LYS A 803 13.95 18.82 25.09
N TYR A 804 14.50 17.91 24.28
CA TYR A 804 14.05 16.53 24.20
C TYR A 804 14.79 15.63 25.20
N ALA A 805 14.18 14.50 25.52
CA ALA A 805 14.81 13.47 26.35
C ALA A 805 16.03 12.85 25.66
N GLU A 806 16.89 12.21 26.45
CA GLU A 806 17.99 11.39 25.96
C GLU A 806 17.46 10.25 25.09
N ASN A 807 18.26 9.79 24.12
CA ASN A 807 17.95 8.61 23.30
C ASN A 807 16.63 8.72 22.52
N THR A 808 16.37 9.90 21.97
CA THR A 808 15.22 10.18 21.11
C THR A 808 15.66 10.39 19.67
N LEU A 809 14.79 10.08 18.72
CA LEU A 809 15.03 10.35 17.30
C LEU A 809 14.90 11.86 17.00
N SER A 810 15.45 12.34 15.89
CA SER A 810 15.23 13.71 15.42
C SER A 810 15.05 13.81 13.90
N VAL A 811 14.69 12.69 13.28
CA VAL A 811 14.48 12.55 11.84
C VAL A 811 13.04 12.86 11.41
N GLY A 812 12.90 13.38 10.20
CA GLY A 812 11.64 13.50 9.47
C GLY A 812 11.43 12.32 8.50
N PHE A 813 10.64 12.55 7.46
CA PHE A 813 10.23 11.51 6.51
C PHE A 813 11.41 10.92 5.74
N LEU A 814 12.38 11.75 5.35
CA LEU A 814 13.50 11.32 4.52
C LEU A 814 14.63 10.69 5.34
N GLY A 815 14.61 10.80 6.67
CA GLY A 815 15.54 10.12 7.57
C GLY A 815 15.01 8.83 8.20
N VAL A 816 13.68 8.68 8.36
CA VAL A 816 13.11 7.59 9.18
C VAL A 816 13.40 6.19 8.67
N ASN A 817 13.33 5.96 7.35
CA ASN A 817 13.52 4.63 6.78
C ASN A 817 15.00 4.21 6.84
N ILE A 818 15.93 5.16 6.77
CA ILE A 818 17.37 4.85 6.79
C ILE A 818 18.00 4.86 8.19
N LEU A 819 17.32 5.42 9.20
CA LEU A 819 17.82 5.56 10.58
C LEU A 819 18.32 4.23 11.17
N ALA A 820 17.42 3.27 11.38
CA ALA A 820 17.77 2.00 12.00
C ALA A 820 18.66 1.10 11.10
N PRO A 821 18.46 1.03 9.77
CA PRO A 821 19.36 0.32 8.86
C PRO A 821 20.79 0.84 8.91
N VAL A 822 21.01 2.15 8.74
CA VAL A 822 22.37 2.73 8.74
C VAL A 822 23.04 2.53 10.10
N LEU A 823 22.33 2.72 11.22
CA LEU A 823 22.88 2.42 12.54
C LEU A 823 23.35 0.96 12.64
N SER A 824 22.58 0.01 12.10
CA SER A 824 22.95 -1.41 12.16
C SER A 824 24.11 -1.77 11.23
N ASP A 825 24.15 -1.18 10.03
CA ASP A 825 25.27 -1.33 9.09
C ASP A 825 26.58 -0.75 9.65
N GLU A 826 26.48 0.32 10.45
CA GLU A 826 27.60 0.96 11.15
C GLU A 826 27.95 0.29 12.50
N GLY A 827 27.35 -0.86 12.81
CA GLY A 827 27.64 -1.64 14.02
C GLY A 827 27.03 -1.07 15.31
N ARG A 828 26.07 -0.15 15.19
CA ARG A 828 25.35 0.51 16.28
C ARG A 828 23.89 0.06 16.40
N THR A 829 23.64 -1.23 16.27
CA THR A 829 22.30 -1.82 16.49
C THR A 829 21.80 -1.56 17.93
N ASP A 830 22.70 -1.37 18.90
CA ASP A 830 22.37 -0.92 20.24
C ASP A 830 21.52 0.36 20.23
N LEU A 831 21.94 1.36 19.45
CA LEU A 831 21.19 2.61 19.32
C LEU A 831 19.86 2.43 18.58
N ALA A 832 19.82 1.54 17.57
CA ALA A 832 18.58 1.24 16.85
C ALA A 832 17.50 0.66 17.80
N TYR A 833 17.87 -0.29 18.66
CA TYR A 833 16.97 -0.81 19.69
C TYR A 833 16.63 0.22 20.76
N GLN A 834 17.60 1.04 21.17
CA GLN A 834 17.37 2.09 22.15
C GLN A 834 16.31 3.11 21.65
N LEU A 835 16.38 3.49 20.38
CA LEU A 835 15.39 4.35 19.72
C LEU A 835 14.04 3.66 19.55
N LEU A 836 14.02 2.36 19.22
CA LEU A 836 12.79 1.58 19.14
C LEU A 836 12.08 1.50 20.49
N HIS A 837 12.84 1.33 21.58
CA HIS A 837 12.33 1.13 22.93
C HIS A 837 11.98 2.42 23.66
N GLN A 838 12.45 3.57 23.16
CA GLN A 838 12.14 4.88 23.69
C GLN A 838 10.64 5.15 23.60
N ASP A 839 10.07 5.71 24.67
CA ASP A 839 8.67 6.13 24.72
C ASP A 839 8.46 7.59 25.12
N ALA A 840 9.53 8.37 25.30
CA ALA A 840 9.47 9.83 25.37
C ALA A 840 9.35 10.47 23.97
N MET A 841 8.77 11.67 23.91
CA MET A 841 8.69 12.47 22.68
C MET A 841 10.07 12.99 22.27
N PRO A 842 10.49 12.85 21.00
CA PRO A 842 9.89 12.07 19.91
C PRO A 842 10.35 10.60 19.88
N SER A 843 9.40 9.67 19.70
CA SER A 843 9.65 8.24 19.48
C SER A 843 8.42 7.55 18.91
N TRP A 844 8.59 6.33 18.38
CA TRP A 844 7.45 5.52 17.94
C TRP A 844 6.55 5.10 19.10
N LEU A 845 7.14 4.64 20.22
CA LEU A 845 6.34 4.15 21.35
C LEU A 845 5.66 5.27 22.12
N TYR A 846 6.07 6.53 21.96
CA TYR A 846 5.30 7.68 22.47
C TYR A 846 3.86 7.67 21.94
N SER A 847 3.67 7.46 20.63
CA SER A 847 2.33 7.36 20.03
C SER A 847 1.57 6.13 20.53
N VAL A 848 2.26 4.99 20.66
CA VAL A 848 1.69 3.73 21.18
C VAL A 848 1.18 3.92 22.62
N ARG A 849 1.98 4.54 23.49
CA ARG A 849 1.61 4.87 24.88
C ARG A 849 0.41 5.81 24.96
N ASN A 850 0.27 6.70 23.98
CA ASN A 850 -0.88 7.60 23.85
C ASN A 850 -2.09 6.97 23.14
N GLY A 851 -2.08 5.66 22.87
CA GLY A 851 -3.25 4.90 22.40
C GLY A 851 -3.41 4.84 20.88
N ALA A 852 -2.35 5.12 20.12
CA ALA A 852 -2.34 4.98 18.68
C ALA A 852 -2.67 3.55 18.23
N THR A 853 -3.55 3.42 17.23
CA THR A 853 -3.86 2.15 16.54
C THR A 853 -3.37 2.13 15.08
N THR A 854 -2.73 3.21 14.66
CA THR A 854 -2.15 3.48 13.34
C THR A 854 -0.91 4.35 13.57
N VAL A 855 -0.04 4.47 12.57
CA VAL A 855 1.06 5.44 12.63
C VAL A 855 0.50 6.84 12.36
N TRP A 856 1.02 7.84 13.06
CA TRP A 856 0.58 9.24 12.95
C TRP A 856 1.47 10.02 11.99
N GLU A 857 0.96 11.13 11.45
CA GLU A 857 1.71 12.02 10.54
C GLU A 857 2.83 12.77 11.26
N ARG A 858 2.62 13.16 12.52
CA ARG A 858 3.62 13.84 13.34
C ARG A 858 4.02 12.99 14.53
N TRP A 859 5.27 13.15 14.96
CA TRP A 859 5.73 12.58 16.23
C TRP A 859 4.89 13.07 17.43
N ASN A 860 4.36 14.30 17.37
CA ASN A 860 3.48 14.93 18.36
C ASN A 860 2.03 15.12 17.87
N SER A 861 1.47 14.20 17.09
CA SER A 861 0.08 14.35 16.65
C SER A 861 -0.92 14.46 17.82
N TYR A 862 -0.68 13.75 18.91
CA TYR A 862 -1.44 13.88 20.16
C TYR A 862 -0.61 13.40 21.36
N SER A 863 -0.84 13.97 22.53
CA SER A 863 -0.50 13.33 23.79
C SER A 863 -1.53 13.68 24.87
N ARG A 864 -1.60 12.87 25.92
CA ARG A 864 -2.46 13.17 27.07
C ARG A 864 -2.02 14.44 27.82
N ASP A 865 -0.74 14.78 27.74
CA ASP A 865 -0.16 15.90 28.49
C ASP A 865 -0.25 17.23 27.71
N ASP A 866 0.01 17.20 26.39
CA ASP A 866 0.08 18.40 25.53
C ASP A 866 -1.17 18.60 24.66
N GLY A 867 -2.00 17.57 24.51
CA GLY A 867 -3.18 17.58 23.66
C GLY A 867 -2.90 17.37 22.17
N PHE A 868 -3.78 17.91 21.33
CA PHE A 868 -3.71 17.75 19.88
C PHE A 868 -2.65 18.67 19.25
N GLY A 869 -1.83 18.10 18.35
CA GLY A 869 -0.90 18.86 17.51
C GLY A 869 -1.58 19.79 16.48
N PRO A 870 -0.79 20.58 15.72
CA PRO A 870 -1.31 21.65 14.85
C PRO A 870 -2.36 21.19 13.82
N VAL A 871 -3.60 21.66 13.98
CA VAL A 871 -4.79 21.20 13.24
C VAL A 871 -4.68 21.34 11.71
N SER A 872 -3.93 22.32 11.20
CA SER A 872 -3.80 22.55 9.75
C SER A 872 -3.19 21.36 9.00
N MET A 873 -2.43 20.50 9.69
CA MET A 873 -1.85 19.27 9.15
C MET A 873 -1.54 18.31 10.32
N ASN A 874 -2.52 17.50 10.72
CA ASN A 874 -2.37 16.55 11.83
C ASN A 874 -3.22 15.27 11.65
N SER A 875 -2.76 14.36 10.79
CA SER A 875 -3.38 13.05 10.58
C SER A 875 -2.96 12.03 11.65
N PHE A 876 -3.92 11.19 12.07
CA PHE A 876 -3.66 10.03 12.93
C PHE A 876 -3.52 8.72 12.13
N ASN A 877 -3.42 8.80 10.81
CA ASN A 877 -3.24 7.65 9.93
C ASN A 877 -2.36 8.02 8.73
N HIS A 878 -1.07 7.84 8.91
CA HIS A 878 -0.02 8.10 7.93
C HIS A 878 1.00 6.97 8.02
N TYR A 879 1.51 6.45 6.91
CA TYR A 879 2.37 5.26 6.97
C TYR A 879 3.87 5.56 6.97
N ALA A 880 4.31 6.79 6.65
CA ALA A 880 5.72 7.14 6.44
C ALA A 880 6.64 6.68 7.59
N TYR A 881 6.35 7.06 8.84
CA TYR A 881 7.15 6.65 10.00
C TYR A 881 7.07 5.14 10.34
N GLY A 882 6.13 4.43 9.72
CA GLY A 882 6.06 2.97 9.79
C GLY A 882 7.15 2.27 8.98
N ALA A 883 7.98 3.01 8.24
CA ALA A 883 9.09 2.45 7.47
C ALA A 883 10.10 1.68 8.33
N VAL A 884 10.17 1.93 9.65
CA VAL A 884 11.00 1.17 10.61
C VAL A 884 10.74 -0.34 10.57
N MET A 885 9.56 -0.76 10.11
CA MET A 885 9.25 -2.19 10.01
C MET A 885 10.09 -2.90 8.94
N GLU A 886 10.65 -2.20 7.94
CA GLU A 886 11.64 -2.79 7.03
C GLU A 886 12.89 -3.25 7.80
N TRP A 887 13.28 -2.49 8.83
CA TRP A 887 14.37 -2.86 9.72
C TRP A 887 14.00 -4.03 10.62
N MET A 888 12.74 -4.10 11.08
CA MET A 888 12.25 -5.23 11.86
C MET A 888 12.32 -6.55 11.06
N TYR A 889 12.02 -6.52 9.76
CA TYR A 889 12.22 -7.69 8.90
C TYR A 889 13.70 -7.95 8.62
N ALA A 890 14.44 -6.94 8.14
CA ALA A 890 15.77 -7.12 7.59
C ALA A 890 16.87 -7.37 8.64
N TYR A 891 16.75 -6.75 9.82
CA TYR A 891 17.80 -6.76 10.85
C TYR A 891 17.34 -7.46 12.12
N MET A 892 16.21 -7.05 12.73
CA MET A 892 15.71 -7.69 13.96
C MET A 892 15.40 -9.17 13.70
N ALA A 893 14.55 -9.47 12.71
CA ALA A 893 14.32 -10.83 12.26
C ALA A 893 15.45 -11.35 11.36
N GLY A 894 16.19 -10.48 10.70
CA GLY A 894 17.33 -10.90 9.89
C GLY A 894 16.99 -11.44 8.50
N ILE A 895 15.81 -11.16 7.94
CA ILE A 895 15.46 -11.51 6.55
C ILE A 895 15.84 -10.33 5.65
N ALA A 896 17.12 -10.20 5.30
CA ALA A 896 17.60 -9.09 4.48
C ALA A 896 17.75 -9.51 3.01
N ARG A 897 17.34 -8.64 2.09
CA ARG A 897 17.62 -8.81 0.65
C ARG A 897 19.13 -8.78 0.39
N ASP A 898 19.58 -9.53 -0.61
CA ASP A 898 20.89 -9.30 -1.22
C ASP A 898 20.72 -8.36 -2.41
N PRO A 899 21.28 -7.14 -2.37
CA PRO A 899 21.13 -6.18 -3.43
C PRO A 899 21.66 -6.61 -4.80
N ASP A 900 22.60 -7.56 -4.84
CA ASP A 900 23.18 -8.10 -6.07
C ASP A 900 22.42 -9.33 -6.59
N HIS A 901 21.50 -9.87 -5.79
CA HIS A 901 20.62 -10.99 -6.17
C HIS A 901 19.13 -10.68 -5.83
N PRO A 902 18.50 -9.79 -6.62
CA PRO A 902 17.12 -9.34 -6.41
C PRO A 902 16.08 -10.46 -6.27
N GLY A 903 14.97 -10.14 -5.60
CA GLY A 903 13.85 -11.07 -5.43
C GLY A 903 14.13 -12.22 -4.46
N PHE A 904 15.19 -12.12 -3.65
CA PHE A 904 15.61 -13.14 -2.69
C PHE A 904 16.05 -14.46 -3.34
N LYS A 905 16.64 -14.39 -4.55
CA LYS A 905 17.32 -15.53 -5.18
C LYS A 905 18.52 -15.98 -4.34
N HIS A 906 19.27 -14.98 -3.87
CA HIS A 906 20.13 -15.08 -2.70
C HIS A 906 19.71 -14.00 -1.72
N PHE A 907 19.84 -14.26 -0.43
CA PHE A 907 19.48 -13.30 0.62
C PHE A 907 20.34 -13.51 1.86
N VAL A 908 20.28 -12.58 2.81
CA VAL A 908 21.06 -12.64 4.04
C VAL A 908 20.13 -13.01 5.20
N LEU A 909 20.59 -13.96 6.02
CA LEU A 909 19.99 -14.35 7.29
C LEU A 909 20.89 -13.88 8.43
N GLN A 910 20.60 -12.70 8.98
CA GLN A 910 21.42 -12.08 10.02
C GLN A 910 20.53 -11.43 11.09
N PRO A 911 20.08 -12.19 12.12
CA PRO A 911 19.35 -11.59 13.22
C PRO A 911 20.28 -10.70 14.06
N HIS A 912 19.91 -9.45 14.22
CA HIS A 912 20.53 -8.50 15.14
C HIS A 912 19.77 -8.53 16.46
N LEU A 913 20.41 -9.09 17.49
CA LEU A 913 19.81 -9.30 18.81
C LEU A 913 19.67 -7.98 19.57
N ASP A 914 18.63 -7.85 20.40
CA ASP A 914 18.43 -6.71 21.29
C ASP A 914 19.41 -6.75 22.47
N PRO A 915 20.38 -5.83 22.55
CA PRO A 915 21.37 -5.85 23.62
C PRO A 915 20.80 -5.45 24.99
N THR A 916 19.60 -4.86 25.04
CA THR A 916 18.93 -4.48 26.30
C THR A 916 18.27 -5.68 26.99
N GLY A 917 18.04 -6.77 26.25
CA GLY A 917 17.31 -7.94 26.72
C GLY A 917 15.79 -7.74 26.86
N ARG A 918 15.24 -6.64 26.34
CA ARG A 918 13.78 -6.40 26.34
C ARG A 918 13.07 -7.29 25.32
N ILE A 919 13.65 -7.49 24.15
CA ILE A 919 13.20 -8.48 23.15
C ILE A 919 14.14 -9.68 23.19
N THR A 920 13.63 -10.84 23.59
CA THR A 920 14.40 -12.09 23.63
C THR A 920 13.90 -13.13 22.65
N GLN A 921 12.76 -12.86 21.99
CA GLN A 921 12.17 -13.73 21.00
C GLN A 921 11.65 -12.92 19.82
N VAL A 922 11.96 -13.38 18.60
CA VAL A 922 11.37 -12.84 17.36
C VAL A 922 10.94 -13.99 16.48
N SER A 923 9.74 -13.87 15.91
CA SER A 923 9.21 -14.80 14.92
C SER A 923 8.80 -14.04 13.66
N ALA A 924 9.43 -14.38 12.53
CA ALA A 924 9.14 -13.78 11.24
C ALA A 924 9.09 -14.80 10.09
N ALA A 925 8.28 -14.46 9.10
CA ALA A 925 8.25 -15.15 7.81
C ALA A 925 7.88 -14.19 6.68
N TYR A 926 8.41 -14.46 5.49
CA TYR A 926 8.14 -13.69 4.28
C TYR A 926 7.96 -14.63 3.07
N GLU A 927 6.86 -14.47 2.35
CA GLU A 927 6.56 -15.18 1.10
C GLU A 927 7.23 -14.48 -0.09
N SER A 928 8.50 -14.82 -0.34
CA SER A 928 9.26 -14.25 -1.46
C SER A 928 8.79 -14.82 -2.82
N PRO A 929 9.26 -14.27 -3.95
CA PRO A 929 9.05 -14.86 -5.28
C PRO A 929 9.44 -16.34 -5.38
N TYR A 930 10.38 -16.82 -4.56
CA TYR A 930 10.84 -18.21 -4.55
C TYR A 930 10.10 -19.09 -3.53
N GLY A 931 9.39 -18.49 -2.58
CA GLY A 931 8.61 -19.16 -1.54
C GLY A 931 8.91 -18.65 -0.13
N ARG A 932 8.42 -19.37 0.87
CA ARG A 932 8.50 -18.95 2.27
C ARG A 932 9.94 -18.95 2.78
N ILE A 933 10.39 -17.77 3.22
CA ILE A 933 11.55 -17.57 4.09
C ILE A 933 11.04 -17.54 5.53
N LYS A 934 11.69 -18.29 6.43
CA LYS A 934 11.37 -18.32 7.86
C LYS A 934 12.61 -17.90 8.65
N SER A 935 12.41 -17.05 9.65
CA SER A 935 13.41 -16.63 10.61
C SER A 935 12.77 -16.50 12.00
N GLU A 936 13.03 -17.47 12.89
CA GLU A 936 12.52 -17.46 14.25
C GLU A 936 13.65 -17.71 15.24
N TRP A 937 13.96 -16.72 16.08
CA TRP A 937 15.01 -16.85 17.09
C TRP A 937 14.51 -16.62 18.52
N THR A 938 15.20 -17.23 19.47
CA THR A 938 14.93 -17.11 20.91
C THR A 938 16.24 -17.21 21.69
N LEU A 939 16.44 -16.32 22.66
CA LEU A 939 17.55 -16.39 23.61
C LEU A 939 17.19 -17.26 24.82
N ASP A 940 18.17 -17.98 25.36
CA ASP A 940 17.99 -18.71 26.61
C ASP A 940 17.96 -17.78 27.84
N GLU A 941 17.59 -18.35 28.99
CA GLU A 941 17.67 -17.65 30.27
C GLU A 941 19.13 -17.21 30.52
N GLY A 942 19.36 -15.90 30.53
CA GLY A 942 20.68 -15.30 30.70
C GLY A 942 21.39 -14.90 29.39
N GLY A 943 20.79 -15.16 28.22
CA GLY A 943 21.28 -14.69 26.92
C GLY A 943 22.64 -15.25 26.51
N ALA A 944 22.97 -16.47 26.97
CA ALA A 944 24.22 -17.15 26.66
C ALA A 944 24.14 -17.97 25.37
N ALA A 945 22.93 -18.39 24.97
CA ALA A 945 22.70 -19.15 23.75
C ALA A 945 21.47 -18.65 22.98
N LEU A 946 21.58 -18.72 21.66
CA LEU A 946 20.53 -18.45 20.68
C LEU A 946 20.01 -19.76 20.11
N SER A 947 18.69 -19.97 20.11
CA SER A 947 18.01 -20.96 19.28
C SER A 947 17.46 -20.27 18.03
N TYR A 948 17.61 -20.89 16.85
CA TYR A 948 17.21 -20.28 15.58
C TYR A 948 16.63 -21.30 14.59
N ASP A 949 15.35 -21.16 14.25
CA ASP A 949 14.65 -21.97 13.25
C ASP A 949 14.52 -21.19 11.93
N VAL A 950 15.09 -21.77 10.88
CA VAL A 950 15.31 -21.11 9.59
C VAL A 950 14.72 -21.95 8.46
N GLN A 951 14.11 -21.29 7.48
CA GLN A 951 13.71 -21.90 6.21
C GLN A 951 14.22 -21.06 5.04
N VAL A 952 14.93 -21.72 4.13
CA VAL A 952 15.38 -21.18 2.83
C VAL A 952 14.57 -21.89 1.74
N PRO A 953 13.77 -21.19 0.90
CA PRO A 953 12.94 -21.83 -0.10
C PRO A 953 13.76 -22.53 -1.20
N ALA A 954 13.18 -23.51 -1.89
CA ALA A 954 13.89 -24.21 -2.96
C ALA A 954 14.16 -23.25 -4.13
N ASN A 955 15.23 -23.51 -4.87
CA ASN A 955 15.73 -22.63 -5.93
C ASN A 955 16.29 -21.28 -5.46
N SER A 956 16.55 -21.10 -4.16
CA SER A 956 17.33 -20.00 -3.60
C SER A 956 18.40 -20.48 -2.61
N GLU A 957 19.26 -19.56 -2.20
CA GLU A 957 20.28 -19.77 -1.17
C GLU A 957 20.32 -18.58 -0.20
N ALA A 958 20.95 -18.75 0.96
CA ALA A 958 21.13 -17.66 1.92
C ALA A 958 22.56 -17.59 2.45
N THR A 959 23.05 -16.38 2.72
CA THR A 959 24.21 -16.17 3.59
C THR A 959 23.72 -16.01 5.02
N LEU A 960 23.99 -17.00 5.86
CA LEU A 960 23.73 -16.94 7.30
C LEU A 960 24.90 -16.26 8.01
N ARG A 961 24.59 -15.30 8.88
CA ARG A 961 25.54 -14.64 9.79
C ARG A 961 24.96 -14.67 11.20
N LEU A 962 25.60 -15.41 12.10
CA LEU A 962 25.14 -15.56 13.48
C LEU A 962 26.19 -15.12 14.49
N PRO A 963 25.82 -14.35 15.52
CA PRO A 963 26.67 -14.14 16.68
C PRO A 963 27.06 -15.49 17.31
N ALA A 964 28.35 -15.71 17.54
CA ALA A 964 28.91 -16.97 18.00
C ALA A 964 30.30 -16.80 18.63
N ALA A 965 30.57 -17.50 19.73
CA ALA A 965 31.87 -17.50 20.39
C ALA A 965 33.00 -18.09 19.53
N SER A 966 32.66 -18.99 18.60
CA SER A 966 33.58 -19.58 17.62
C SER A 966 32.80 -20.20 16.45
N ALA A 967 33.50 -20.60 15.38
CA ALA A 967 32.88 -21.32 14.26
C ALA A 967 32.19 -22.64 14.67
N ASP A 968 32.67 -23.32 15.71
CA ASP A 968 32.11 -24.59 16.21
C ASP A 968 30.98 -24.39 17.25
N ALA A 969 30.69 -23.13 17.60
CA ALA A 969 29.62 -22.77 18.52
C ALA A 969 28.24 -22.78 17.85
N VAL A 970 28.18 -22.60 16.53
CA VAL A 970 26.93 -22.75 15.76
C VAL A 970 26.75 -24.22 15.39
N ARG A 971 25.63 -24.80 15.83
CA ARG A 971 25.34 -26.23 15.69
C ARG A 971 23.94 -26.48 15.20
N GLU A 972 23.78 -27.55 14.44
CA GLU A 972 22.50 -28.20 14.23
C GLU A 972 22.45 -29.47 15.08
N ALA A 973 21.58 -29.47 16.09
CA ALA A 973 21.62 -30.45 17.18
C ALA A 973 23.03 -30.56 17.81
N ARG A 974 23.74 -31.68 17.61
CA ARG A 974 25.09 -31.88 18.15
C ARG A 974 26.21 -31.62 17.13
N THR A 975 25.87 -31.38 15.86
CA THR A 975 26.85 -31.27 14.77
C THR A 975 27.22 -29.81 14.53
N PRO A 976 28.52 -29.44 14.51
CA PRO A 976 28.95 -28.10 14.07
C PRO A 976 28.39 -27.80 12.69
N LEU A 977 27.84 -26.60 12.49
CA LEU A 977 27.14 -26.25 11.25
C LEU A 977 28.06 -26.34 10.02
N ALA A 978 29.36 -26.07 10.18
CA ALA A 978 30.37 -26.24 9.13
C ALA A 978 30.53 -27.69 8.63
N GLN A 979 30.06 -28.68 9.39
CA GLN A 979 30.11 -30.11 9.04
C GLN A 979 28.76 -30.64 8.51
N VAL A 980 27.72 -29.80 8.48
CA VAL A 980 26.41 -30.16 7.94
C VAL A 980 26.50 -30.22 6.41
N THR A 981 26.02 -31.32 5.81
CA THR A 981 26.09 -31.54 4.36
C THR A 981 25.45 -30.40 3.58
N GLY A 982 26.17 -29.88 2.58
CA GLY A 982 25.73 -28.78 1.70
C GLY A 982 25.97 -27.38 2.27
N VAL A 983 26.21 -27.24 3.57
CA VAL A 983 26.56 -25.95 4.18
C VAL A 983 28.04 -25.65 3.93
N ARG A 984 28.34 -24.40 3.53
CA ARG A 984 29.71 -23.94 3.33
C ARG A 984 30.07 -22.89 4.37
N PHE A 985 31.09 -23.15 5.18
CA PHE A 985 31.65 -22.14 6.08
C PHE A 985 32.36 -21.04 5.30
N LEU A 986 32.09 -19.78 5.64
CA LEU A 986 32.65 -18.60 4.99
C LEU A 986 33.68 -17.89 5.87
N GLY A 987 33.57 -18.00 7.19
CA GLY A 987 34.52 -17.41 8.13
C GLY A 987 33.91 -17.12 9.50
N HIS A 988 34.77 -16.80 10.48
CA HIS A 988 34.39 -16.27 11.78
C HIS A 988 35.25 -15.03 12.04
N ALA A 989 34.60 -13.88 12.18
CA ALA A 989 35.24 -12.60 12.42
C ALA A 989 34.31 -11.74 13.29
N ASP A 990 34.88 -10.93 14.17
CA ASP A 990 34.15 -9.99 15.03
C ASP A 990 32.99 -10.61 15.82
N GLY A 991 33.19 -11.87 16.28
CA GLY A 991 32.18 -12.61 17.03
C GLY A 991 31.00 -13.13 16.20
N VAL A 992 31.09 -13.10 14.87
CA VAL A 992 30.04 -13.58 13.94
C VAL A 992 30.57 -14.73 13.10
N ALA A 993 29.86 -15.86 13.12
CA ALA A 993 30.11 -17.00 12.24
C ALA A 993 29.24 -16.90 10.98
N SER A 994 29.87 -17.04 9.81
CA SER A 994 29.24 -16.88 8.50
C SER A 994 29.22 -18.20 7.71
N TYR A 995 28.07 -18.52 7.11
CA TYR A 995 27.85 -19.73 6.33
C TYR A 995 27.03 -19.41 5.08
N ARG A 996 27.26 -20.16 3.99
CA ARG A 996 26.31 -20.24 2.89
C ARG A 996 25.40 -21.45 3.13
N LEU A 997 24.11 -21.17 3.25
CA LEU A 997 23.05 -22.16 3.42
C LEU A 997 22.39 -22.44 2.07
N PRO A 998 22.36 -23.71 1.63
CA PRO A 998 21.45 -24.10 0.56
C PRO A 998 19.99 -24.03 1.01
N SER A 999 19.05 -24.16 0.07
CA SER A 999 17.63 -24.35 0.38
C SER A 999 17.37 -25.47 1.39
N GLY A 1000 16.33 -25.32 2.21
CA GLY A 1000 15.94 -26.28 3.24
C GLY A 1000 15.58 -25.65 4.57
N SER A 1001 15.25 -26.50 5.55
CA SER A 1001 14.98 -26.10 6.93
C SER A 1001 16.14 -26.45 7.85
N TYR A 1002 16.44 -25.57 8.79
CA TYR A 1002 17.55 -25.70 9.75
C TYR A 1002 17.09 -25.33 11.14
N ARG A 1003 17.46 -26.14 12.14
CA ARG A 1003 17.29 -25.80 13.56
C ARG A 1003 18.65 -25.66 14.20
N LEU A 1004 19.02 -24.42 14.45
CA LEU A 1004 20.35 -24.02 14.85
C LEU A 1004 20.37 -23.62 16.32
N THR A 1005 21.49 -23.87 16.97
CA THR A 1005 21.84 -23.26 18.26
C THR A 1005 23.19 -22.57 18.13
N SER A 1006 23.34 -21.37 18.68
CA SER A 1006 24.62 -20.66 18.75
C SER A 1006 24.95 -20.29 20.18
N ARG A 1007 26.15 -20.63 20.66
CA ARG A 1007 26.66 -20.10 21.94
C ARG A 1007 27.33 -18.75 21.70
N LEU A 1008 26.91 -17.74 22.46
CA LEU A 1008 27.31 -16.35 22.25
C LEU A 1008 28.58 -15.97 23.02
N ARG A 1009 28.97 -16.76 24.02
CA ARG A 1009 30.15 -16.57 24.89
C ARG A 1009 30.97 -17.83 25.03
#